data_AF-A0A068LH03-F1
#
_entry.id   AF-A0A068LH03-F1
#
_cell.length_a   1.000
_cell.length_b   1.000
_cell.length_c   1.000
_cell.angle_alpha   90.00
_cell.angle_beta   90.00
_cell.angle_gamma   90.00
#
_symmetry.space_group_name_H-M   'P 1'
#
loop_
_entity.id
_entity.type
_entity.pdbx_description
1 polymer ?
#
loop_
_entity_poly.entity_id
_entity_poly.type
_entity_poly.pdbx_seq_one_letter_code
_entity_poly.pdbx_strand_id
1 'polypeptide(L)'
;FPGIFTAEMVLKLIAMDPYYYFQVGWNIFDSIIVTLSLVELGLADVEGLSVLRSFRLMRVFKLAKSWPTLNMLIKIIGNSVGALGNLTLVLGIIVFIFAVVGMQLFGKSYKDCVCKIASDCELPRWHMNDFFHSFLIIFRVLCGEWIETMWDCMEVAGQTMCLVVFMMVMIIGNLVVLNLFLALLLSSFSGDNLASSDDEGENNLQIAINRISRAINWVKTKISWVIQQILGNKTKRDEGTEEKGSSQKESIVLNNMEPGSMLKTSVGNDTRFVTNPNVTINVPIAKAESDFENQDETSEDEVEPNKDKKLGNMVDASSHCSTVDKLPQEKIAAEGMEEDDAIDPQPCFTDKCFRRFPCLMVDITQGGGKAWWNFRRTCYTIVEHNYFETFIIFMILLSSGALAFEDIYIEQRRVIKIILEYADQVFTYVFVVEMLLKWAAYGFKVYFTNAWCWLDFLIVDVSLISLTANILGYSELGPIKSLRTLRALRPLRALSRFEGMRVVVNALVGAIPSIFNVLLVCLIFWLIFSIMGVNLFAGKFYYCFNTTSEERFPPDEVNNKTQCYDLIALHGDEVRWMNPKINFDNVGMGYLSLLQVATFKGWMEIMYSAVDSRQVEDQPVYEDNLYMYLYFVIFIIFGSFFTLNLFIGVIIDNFNQQKSKLGGKDLFMTEEQKKYYNAMKKLGSKKPQKPVPRPQNCLQGLVYDLVTKQFFDICIMIFICLNMITMMVESDDQSVEQEEILMYINLVFILIFTCECILKIFALRHHYFYTGWNVFDFVVVILSIVGMFLADLIEKYFVSPTLFRVIRLARIGRVLRLIRGAKGIRTLLFALMMSLPALFNIGLLLFLIMFIFSIFGMSN
;
A
#
# COMPACT_ATOMS: atom_id res chain seq x y z
N PHE A 1 17.69 -8.44 -37.65
CA PHE A 1 17.79 -9.16 -36.35
C PHE A 1 17.70 -10.69 -36.46
N PRO A 2 16.65 -11.32 -37.03
CA PRO A 2 16.49 -12.79 -36.94
C PRO A 2 17.73 -13.59 -37.36
N GLY A 3 18.29 -13.32 -38.55
CA GLY A 3 19.51 -13.99 -39.05
C GLY A 3 20.76 -13.84 -38.16
N ILE A 4 20.84 -12.82 -37.30
CA ILE A 4 21.93 -12.68 -36.32
C ILE A 4 21.78 -13.74 -35.22
N PHE A 5 20.54 -13.96 -34.73
CA PHE A 5 20.26 -15.01 -33.75
C PHE A 5 20.34 -16.41 -34.37
N THR A 6 19.97 -16.57 -35.64
CA THR A 6 20.20 -17.83 -36.38
C THR A 6 21.69 -18.13 -36.52
N ALA A 7 22.52 -17.13 -36.87
CA ALA A 7 23.98 -17.27 -36.90
C ALA A 7 24.57 -17.56 -35.51
N GLU A 8 24.10 -16.86 -34.46
CA GLU A 8 24.50 -17.13 -33.06
C GLU A 8 24.22 -18.59 -32.67
N MET A 9 23.03 -19.10 -32.98
CA MET A 9 22.62 -20.48 -32.70
C MET A 9 23.47 -21.49 -33.49
N VAL A 10 23.65 -21.29 -34.79
CA VAL A 10 24.45 -22.19 -35.65
C VAL A 10 25.91 -22.23 -35.23
N LEU A 11 26.52 -21.07 -34.93
CA LEU A 11 27.89 -21.00 -34.43
C LEU A 11 28.04 -21.70 -33.06
N LYS A 12 27.06 -21.56 -32.16
CA LYS A 12 27.05 -22.28 -30.88
C LYS A 12 26.91 -23.79 -31.04
N LEU A 13 26.06 -24.26 -31.95
CA LEU A 13 25.91 -25.69 -32.26
C LEU A 13 27.18 -26.30 -32.85
N ILE A 14 27.91 -25.56 -33.69
CA ILE A 14 29.19 -25.98 -34.25
C ILE A 14 30.32 -25.96 -33.20
N ALA A 15 30.29 -25.01 -32.24
CA ALA A 15 31.37 -24.81 -31.28
C ALA A 15 31.30 -25.68 -30.01
N MET A 16 30.14 -26.27 -29.69
CA MET A 16 29.91 -27.00 -28.43
C MET A 16 29.29 -28.40 -28.61
N ASP A 17 29.15 -28.86 -29.86
CA ASP A 17 28.31 -29.99 -30.29
C ASP A 17 26.81 -29.85 -29.93
N PRO A 18 25.89 -30.41 -30.74
CA PRO A 18 24.46 -30.36 -30.45
C PRO A 18 24.08 -30.97 -29.09
N TYR A 19 24.79 -32.03 -28.65
CA TYR A 19 24.47 -32.72 -27.40
C TYR A 19 24.66 -31.84 -26.17
N TYR A 20 25.84 -31.23 -25.99
CA TYR A 20 26.08 -30.32 -24.86
C TYR A 20 25.35 -28.99 -25.02
N TYR A 21 25.13 -28.51 -26.26
CA TYR A 21 24.30 -27.33 -26.51
C TYR A 21 22.90 -27.50 -25.89
N PHE A 22 22.23 -28.63 -26.12
CA PHE A 22 20.89 -28.90 -25.62
C PHE A 22 20.80 -29.35 -24.15
N GLN A 23 21.91 -29.58 -23.44
CA GLN A 23 21.88 -29.79 -21.99
C GLN A 23 21.55 -28.50 -21.21
N VAL A 24 21.88 -27.32 -21.77
CA VAL A 24 21.65 -26.03 -21.11
C VAL A 24 20.24 -25.53 -21.43
N GLY A 25 19.33 -25.49 -20.45
CA GLY A 25 17.93 -25.07 -20.66
C GLY A 25 17.75 -23.71 -21.37
N TRP A 26 18.64 -22.75 -21.10
CA TRP A 26 18.67 -21.47 -21.80
C TRP A 26 19.03 -21.55 -23.30
N ASN A 27 19.81 -22.55 -23.71
CA ASN A 27 20.11 -22.81 -25.12
C ASN A 27 18.92 -23.50 -25.81
N ILE A 28 18.20 -24.38 -25.12
CA ILE A 28 16.92 -24.95 -25.60
C ILE A 28 15.92 -23.82 -25.87
N PHE A 29 15.72 -22.92 -24.91
CA PHE A 29 14.84 -21.75 -25.06
C PHE A 29 15.27 -20.83 -26.21
N ASP A 30 16.56 -20.49 -26.29
CA ASP A 30 17.10 -19.68 -27.38
C ASP A 30 16.87 -20.34 -28.76
N SER A 31 16.99 -21.67 -28.85
CA SER A 31 16.72 -22.46 -30.06
C SER A 31 15.24 -22.41 -30.46
N ILE A 32 14.30 -22.61 -29.52
CA ILE A 32 12.85 -22.54 -29.77
C ILE A 32 12.45 -21.16 -30.32
N ILE A 33 12.97 -20.07 -29.76
CA ILE A 33 12.65 -18.72 -30.25
C ILE A 33 13.31 -18.41 -31.60
N VAL A 34 14.43 -19.06 -31.95
CA VAL A 34 15.03 -18.98 -33.29
C VAL A 34 14.23 -19.80 -34.31
N THR A 35 13.83 -21.04 -34.01
CA THR A 35 13.04 -21.86 -34.95
C THR A 35 11.65 -21.25 -35.21
N LEU A 36 10.93 -20.78 -34.18
CA LEU A 36 9.67 -20.05 -34.36
C LEU A 36 9.82 -18.80 -35.23
N SER A 37 10.95 -18.10 -35.15
CA SER A 37 11.23 -16.93 -36.00
C SER A 37 11.58 -17.28 -37.45
N LEU A 38 12.02 -18.51 -37.72
CA LEU A 38 12.22 -19.02 -39.07
C LEU A 38 10.91 -19.56 -39.66
N VAL A 39 10.04 -20.15 -38.82
CA VAL A 39 8.68 -20.55 -39.20
C VAL A 39 7.82 -19.33 -39.56
N GLU A 40 7.89 -18.21 -38.81
CA GLU A 40 7.23 -16.94 -39.21
C GLU A 40 7.66 -16.50 -40.61
N LEU A 41 8.96 -16.56 -40.90
CA LEU A 41 9.52 -16.14 -42.19
C LEU A 41 9.13 -17.08 -43.35
N GLY A 42 8.86 -18.36 -43.07
CA GLY A 42 8.40 -19.35 -44.03
C GLY A 42 6.88 -19.41 -44.23
N LEU A 43 6.09 -18.75 -43.36
CA LEU A 43 4.62 -18.71 -43.39
C LEU A 43 4.08 -17.28 -43.56
N ALA A 44 4.83 -16.42 -44.26
CA ALA A 44 4.55 -15.00 -44.38
C ALA A 44 3.16 -14.68 -44.99
N ASP A 45 2.64 -15.57 -45.83
CA ASP A 45 1.37 -15.40 -46.56
C ASP A 45 0.14 -15.96 -45.80
N VAL A 46 0.31 -16.47 -44.57
CA VAL A 46 -0.79 -17.04 -43.77
C VAL A 46 -1.37 -15.99 -42.83
N GLU A 47 -2.49 -15.39 -43.23
CA GLU A 47 -3.27 -14.48 -42.38
C GLU A 47 -3.75 -15.17 -41.09
N GLY A 48 -3.92 -14.40 -40.01
CA GLY A 48 -4.26 -14.91 -38.67
C GLY A 48 -3.07 -15.42 -37.85
N LEU A 49 -2.00 -15.96 -38.45
CA LEU A 49 -0.79 -16.40 -37.73
C LEU A 49 0.15 -15.25 -37.30
N SER A 50 -0.30 -14.00 -37.40
CA SER A 50 0.45 -12.81 -36.96
C SER A 50 0.87 -12.85 -35.49
N VAL A 51 0.21 -13.66 -34.64
CA VAL A 51 0.63 -13.91 -33.24
C VAL A 51 2.06 -14.45 -33.15
N LEU A 52 2.50 -15.28 -34.10
CA LEU A 52 3.85 -15.85 -34.11
C LEU A 52 4.94 -14.76 -34.18
N ARG A 53 4.63 -13.64 -34.85
CA ARG A 53 5.46 -12.43 -34.93
C ARG A 53 5.74 -11.80 -33.56
N SER A 54 4.83 -11.98 -32.60
CA SER A 54 4.96 -11.48 -31.22
C SER A 54 5.85 -12.35 -30.34
N PHE A 55 5.96 -13.68 -30.61
CA PHE A 55 6.86 -14.55 -29.83
C PHE A 55 8.35 -14.16 -29.94
N ARG A 56 8.74 -13.36 -30.94
CA ARG A 56 10.10 -12.78 -30.99
C ARG A 56 10.44 -11.91 -29.76
N LEU A 57 9.43 -11.40 -29.04
CA LEU A 57 9.57 -10.61 -27.82
C LEU A 57 10.01 -11.45 -26.62
N MET A 58 9.80 -12.78 -26.65
CA MET A 58 10.28 -13.70 -25.60
C MET A 58 11.81 -13.66 -25.43
N ARG A 59 12.55 -13.13 -26.42
CA ARG A 59 13.99 -12.83 -26.30
C ARG A 59 14.33 -11.84 -25.18
N VAL A 60 13.37 -11.02 -24.73
CA VAL A 60 13.55 -10.11 -23.57
C VAL A 60 13.91 -10.90 -22.31
N PHE A 61 13.41 -12.13 -22.14
CA PHE A 61 13.78 -12.98 -21.00
C PHE A 61 15.26 -13.39 -20.99
N LYS A 62 16.02 -13.27 -22.10
CA LYS A 62 17.49 -13.43 -22.06
C LYS A 62 18.16 -12.46 -21.08
N LEU A 63 17.55 -11.29 -20.82
CA LEU A 63 18.08 -10.28 -19.89
C LEU A 63 18.10 -10.78 -18.43
N ALA A 64 17.31 -11.79 -18.08
CA ALA A 64 17.29 -12.38 -16.73
C ALA A 64 18.66 -12.94 -16.33
N LYS A 65 19.43 -13.48 -17.29
CA LYS A 65 20.82 -13.94 -17.09
C LYS A 65 21.76 -12.86 -16.55
N SER A 66 21.39 -11.59 -16.71
CA SER A 66 22.18 -10.41 -16.34
C SER A 66 21.48 -9.49 -15.32
N TRP A 67 20.27 -9.84 -14.86
CA TRP A 67 19.45 -8.95 -14.03
C TRP A 67 18.63 -9.74 -13.00
N PRO A 68 19.02 -9.72 -11.71
CA PRO A 68 18.51 -10.66 -10.71
C PRO A 68 17.01 -10.53 -10.41
N THR A 69 16.41 -9.34 -10.51
CA THR A 69 14.97 -9.17 -10.25
C THR A 69 14.09 -9.75 -11.36
N LEU A 70 14.55 -9.74 -12.61
CA LEU A 70 13.88 -10.45 -13.70
C LEU A 70 14.11 -11.97 -13.61
N ASN A 71 15.28 -12.40 -13.11
CA ASN A 71 15.54 -13.81 -12.78
C ASN A 71 14.60 -14.31 -11.67
N MET A 72 14.36 -13.49 -10.63
CA MET A 72 13.41 -13.78 -9.55
C MET A 72 11.98 -14.00 -10.08
N LEU A 73 11.50 -13.16 -11.01
CA LEU A 73 10.19 -13.37 -11.66
C LEU A 73 10.12 -14.73 -12.38
N ILE A 74 11.15 -15.07 -13.15
CA ILE A 74 11.21 -16.37 -13.85
C ILE A 74 11.29 -17.54 -12.85
N LYS A 75 12.03 -17.39 -11.73
CA LYS A 75 12.13 -18.42 -10.69
C LYS A 75 10.80 -18.62 -9.95
N ILE A 76 10.03 -17.57 -9.70
CA ILE A 76 8.66 -17.65 -9.13
C ILE A 76 7.73 -18.43 -10.10
N ILE A 77 7.73 -18.10 -11.39
CA ILE A 77 6.92 -18.79 -12.41
C ILE A 77 7.38 -20.25 -12.58
N GLY A 78 8.69 -20.53 -12.51
CA GLY A 78 9.21 -21.90 -12.51
C GLY A 78 8.75 -22.72 -11.30
N ASN A 79 8.85 -22.13 -10.10
CA ASN A 79 8.43 -22.78 -8.85
C ASN A 79 6.90 -23.01 -8.80
N SER A 80 6.09 -22.14 -9.43
CA SER A 80 4.64 -22.30 -9.51
C SER A 80 4.20 -23.50 -10.35
N VAL A 81 5.00 -23.87 -11.35
CA VAL A 81 4.77 -25.05 -12.22
C VAL A 81 5.40 -26.31 -11.59
N GLY A 82 6.55 -26.18 -10.93
CA GLY A 82 7.24 -27.27 -10.24
C GLY A 82 6.61 -27.62 -8.89
N ALA A 83 7.12 -27.02 -7.80
CA ALA A 83 6.74 -27.37 -6.43
C ALA A 83 5.26 -27.12 -6.12
N LEU A 84 4.66 -26.08 -6.70
CA LEU A 84 3.25 -25.73 -6.50
C LEU A 84 2.34 -26.15 -7.65
N GLY A 85 2.86 -26.91 -8.63
CA GLY A 85 2.11 -27.38 -9.80
C GLY A 85 0.84 -28.17 -9.42
N ASN A 86 0.88 -28.93 -8.32
CA ASN A 86 -0.27 -29.65 -7.79
C ASN A 86 -1.40 -28.71 -7.32
N LEU A 87 -1.09 -27.56 -6.70
CA LEU A 87 -2.10 -26.58 -6.28
C LEU A 87 -2.66 -25.82 -7.50
N THR A 88 -1.81 -25.47 -8.45
CA THR A 88 -2.22 -24.87 -9.74
C THR A 88 -3.14 -25.82 -10.53
N LEU A 89 -2.85 -27.12 -10.52
CA LEU A 89 -3.67 -28.17 -11.12
C LEU A 89 -5.01 -28.33 -10.39
N VAL A 90 -5.03 -28.32 -9.06
CA VAL A 90 -6.27 -28.34 -8.26
C VAL A 90 -7.15 -27.12 -8.56
N LEU A 91 -6.58 -25.92 -8.69
CA LEU A 91 -7.32 -24.73 -9.11
C LEU A 91 -7.92 -24.91 -10.52
N GLY A 92 -7.14 -25.43 -11.47
CA GLY A 92 -7.61 -25.74 -12.83
C GLY A 92 -8.76 -26.75 -12.86
N ILE A 93 -8.68 -27.82 -12.05
CA ILE A 93 -9.76 -28.81 -11.91
C ILE A 93 -11.02 -28.16 -11.30
N ILE A 94 -10.88 -27.33 -10.26
CA ILE A 94 -12.02 -26.68 -9.61
C ILE A 94 -12.72 -25.70 -10.56
N VAL A 95 -11.97 -24.90 -11.32
CA VAL A 95 -12.52 -24.02 -12.36
C VAL A 95 -13.24 -24.83 -13.45
N PHE A 96 -12.64 -25.94 -13.91
CA PHE A 96 -13.27 -26.82 -14.89
C PHE A 96 -14.58 -27.44 -14.37
N ILE A 97 -14.59 -27.96 -13.14
CA ILE A 97 -15.79 -28.53 -12.51
C ILE A 97 -16.90 -27.48 -12.43
N PHE A 98 -16.60 -26.26 -11.94
CA PHE A 98 -17.62 -25.22 -11.82
C PHE A 98 -18.13 -24.70 -13.17
N ALA A 99 -17.28 -24.64 -14.21
CA ALA A 99 -17.72 -24.29 -15.56
C ALA A 99 -18.66 -25.36 -16.15
N VAL A 100 -18.35 -26.65 -15.96
CA VAL A 100 -19.24 -27.73 -16.39
C VAL A 100 -20.54 -27.74 -15.58
N VAL A 101 -20.49 -27.52 -14.26
CA VAL A 101 -21.67 -27.47 -13.39
C VAL A 101 -22.58 -26.28 -13.75
N GLY A 102 -22.02 -25.09 -13.94
CA GLY A 102 -22.77 -23.90 -14.36
C GLY A 102 -23.46 -24.10 -15.71
N MET A 103 -22.72 -24.61 -16.69
CA MET A 103 -23.28 -24.93 -18.02
C MET A 103 -24.40 -25.97 -17.95
N GLN A 104 -24.23 -27.06 -17.19
CA GLN A 104 -25.22 -28.14 -17.10
C GLN A 104 -26.48 -27.75 -16.30
N LEU A 105 -26.34 -26.90 -15.27
CA LEU A 105 -27.48 -26.44 -14.46
C LEU A 105 -28.25 -25.30 -15.13
N PHE A 106 -27.55 -24.33 -15.73
CA PHE A 106 -28.15 -23.05 -16.14
C PHE A 106 -28.18 -22.81 -17.65
N GLY A 107 -27.36 -23.50 -18.45
CA GLY A 107 -27.20 -23.18 -19.87
C GLY A 107 -28.49 -23.24 -20.69
N LYS A 108 -29.38 -24.20 -20.38
CA LYS A 108 -30.72 -24.27 -20.97
C LYS A 108 -31.59 -23.08 -20.55
N SER A 109 -31.65 -22.78 -19.25
CA SER A 109 -32.42 -21.63 -18.73
C SER A 109 -31.98 -20.31 -19.34
N TYR A 110 -30.67 -20.09 -19.54
CA TYR A 110 -30.17 -18.92 -20.27
C TYR A 110 -30.78 -18.83 -21.68
N LYS A 111 -30.84 -19.94 -22.42
CA LYS A 111 -31.36 -20.00 -23.79
C LYS A 111 -32.90 -19.99 -23.88
N ASP A 112 -33.59 -20.56 -22.90
CA ASP A 112 -35.06 -20.65 -22.86
C ASP A 112 -35.71 -19.36 -22.29
N CYS A 113 -34.95 -18.50 -21.62
CA CYS A 113 -35.45 -17.28 -20.95
C CYS A 113 -34.70 -15.98 -21.31
N VAL A 114 -33.99 -15.94 -22.45
CA VAL A 114 -33.16 -14.80 -22.89
C VAL A 114 -33.88 -13.45 -22.80
N CYS A 115 -35.14 -13.38 -23.25
CA CYS A 115 -35.97 -12.16 -23.26
C CYS A 115 -36.23 -11.53 -21.88
N LYS A 116 -35.82 -12.17 -20.78
CA LYS A 116 -35.85 -11.56 -19.43
C LYS A 116 -34.63 -10.68 -19.15
N ILE A 117 -33.48 -11.00 -19.74
CA ILE A 117 -32.17 -10.40 -19.44
C ILE A 117 -31.63 -9.55 -20.58
N ALA A 118 -32.10 -9.77 -21.82
CA ALA A 118 -31.73 -8.99 -23.00
C ALA A 118 -32.98 -8.57 -23.79
N SER A 119 -33.04 -7.30 -24.19
CA SER A 119 -34.21 -6.66 -24.83
C SER A 119 -34.40 -7.02 -26.31
N ASP A 120 -33.33 -7.47 -26.95
CA ASP A 120 -33.26 -8.04 -28.30
C ASP A 120 -33.65 -9.54 -28.32
N CYS A 121 -33.79 -10.17 -27.16
CA CYS A 121 -33.87 -11.62 -26.98
C CYS A 121 -32.65 -12.40 -27.49
N GLU A 122 -31.47 -11.77 -27.62
CA GLU A 122 -30.21 -12.42 -27.97
C GLU A 122 -29.33 -12.74 -26.74
N LEU A 123 -28.48 -13.77 -26.86
CA LEU A 123 -27.70 -14.27 -25.73
C LEU A 123 -26.64 -13.22 -25.29
N PRO A 124 -26.69 -12.71 -24.05
CA PRO A 124 -25.73 -11.71 -23.59
C PRO A 124 -24.34 -12.31 -23.45
N ARG A 125 -23.31 -11.48 -23.67
CA ARG A 125 -21.87 -11.85 -23.70
C ARG A 125 -21.36 -12.68 -22.51
N TRP A 126 -22.09 -12.71 -21.38
CA TRP A 126 -21.79 -13.53 -20.21
C TRP A 126 -22.94 -14.50 -19.95
N HIS A 127 -23.04 -15.54 -20.76
CA HIS A 127 -24.03 -16.61 -20.61
C HIS A 127 -23.40 -17.96 -20.21
N MET A 128 -24.20 -18.84 -19.58
CA MET A 128 -23.77 -20.22 -19.31
C MET A 128 -24.25 -21.24 -20.35
N ASN A 129 -24.72 -20.83 -21.55
CA ASN A 129 -25.14 -21.78 -22.60
C ASN A 129 -24.00 -22.74 -23.03
N ASP A 130 -22.78 -22.22 -23.17
CA ASP A 130 -21.61 -22.95 -23.64
C ASP A 130 -20.47 -23.01 -22.63
N PHE A 131 -19.61 -24.02 -22.74
CA PHE A 131 -18.50 -24.26 -21.83
C PHE A 131 -17.52 -23.09 -21.74
N PHE A 132 -17.23 -22.41 -22.87
CA PHE A 132 -16.22 -21.34 -22.89
C PHE A 132 -16.71 -20.08 -22.16
N HIS A 133 -17.92 -19.59 -22.48
CA HIS A 133 -18.53 -18.46 -21.76
C HIS A 133 -18.80 -18.80 -20.29
N SER A 134 -19.20 -20.04 -19.97
CA SER A 134 -19.33 -20.48 -18.57
C SER A 134 -17.97 -20.46 -17.84
N PHE A 135 -16.90 -20.94 -18.47
CA PHE A 135 -15.52 -20.81 -17.96
C PHE A 135 -15.13 -19.35 -17.73
N LEU A 136 -15.46 -18.44 -18.66
CA LEU A 136 -15.20 -17.01 -18.52
C LEU A 136 -15.97 -16.39 -17.35
N ILE A 137 -17.23 -16.80 -17.09
CA ILE A 137 -17.97 -16.36 -15.90
C ILE A 137 -17.30 -16.86 -14.62
N ILE A 138 -16.91 -18.13 -14.53
CA ILE A 138 -16.21 -18.67 -13.35
C ILE A 138 -14.88 -17.93 -13.13
N PHE A 139 -14.15 -17.63 -14.20
CA PHE A 139 -12.93 -16.81 -14.14
C PHE A 139 -13.22 -15.37 -13.68
N ARG A 140 -14.31 -14.75 -14.15
CA ARG A 140 -14.76 -13.41 -13.73
C ARG A 140 -15.12 -13.36 -12.23
N VAL A 141 -15.80 -14.39 -11.73
CA VAL A 141 -16.12 -14.58 -10.29
C VAL A 141 -14.84 -14.66 -9.45
N LEU A 142 -13.81 -15.39 -9.90
CA LEU A 142 -12.50 -15.46 -9.23
C LEU A 142 -11.71 -14.15 -9.27
N CYS A 143 -11.95 -13.29 -10.27
CA CYS A 143 -11.42 -11.93 -10.31
C CYS A 143 -12.17 -10.96 -9.36
N GLY A 144 -13.23 -11.42 -8.70
CA GLY A 144 -14.03 -10.64 -7.75
C GLY A 144 -15.29 -10.00 -8.34
N GLU A 145 -15.56 -10.17 -9.63
CA GLU A 145 -16.77 -9.64 -10.28
C GLU A 145 -17.83 -10.73 -10.44
N TRP A 146 -18.68 -10.88 -9.42
CA TRP A 146 -19.68 -11.94 -9.33
C TRP A 146 -21.13 -11.45 -9.26
N ILE A 147 -21.35 -10.18 -8.87
CA ILE A 147 -22.70 -9.64 -8.64
C ILE A 147 -23.52 -9.58 -9.94
N GLU A 148 -22.98 -8.99 -11.00
CA GLU A 148 -23.69 -8.77 -12.28
C GLU A 148 -24.17 -10.10 -12.89
N THR A 149 -23.25 -11.03 -13.11
CA THR A 149 -23.55 -12.35 -13.68
C THR A 149 -24.41 -13.23 -12.77
N MET A 150 -24.46 -12.93 -11.46
CA MET A 150 -25.41 -13.57 -10.54
C MET A 150 -26.83 -13.03 -10.70
N TRP A 151 -27.03 -11.72 -10.94
CA TRP A 151 -28.36 -11.17 -11.24
C TRP A 151 -28.98 -11.83 -12.47
N ASP A 152 -28.23 -11.91 -13.57
CA ASP A 152 -28.67 -12.56 -14.81
C ASP A 152 -29.10 -14.02 -14.56
N CYS A 153 -28.27 -14.77 -13.81
CA CYS A 153 -28.57 -16.14 -13.42
C CYS A 153 -29.86 -16.21 -12.58
N MET A 154 -30.00 -15.38 -11.55
CA MET A 154 -31.12 -15.39 -10.62
C MET A 154 -32.47 -15.14 -11.32
N GLU A 155 -32.47 -14.38 -12.42
CA GLU A 155 -33.66 -14.07 -13.19
C GLU A 155 -34.03 -15.18 -14.20
N VAL A 156 -33.07 -15.85 -14.84
CA VAL A 156 -33.35 -16.97 -15.77
C VAL A 156 -33.57 -18.33 -15.08
N ALA A 157 -32.87 -18.61 -13.98
CA ALA A 157 -32.86 -19.94 -13.34
C ALA A 157 -33.35 -19.94 -11.88
N GLY A 158 -33.67 -18.77 -11.31
CA GLY A 158 -34.23 -18.63 -9.98
C GLY A 158 -33.19 -18.44 -8.87
N GLN A 159 -33.56 -17.63 -7.88
CA GLN A 159 -32.66 -17.08 -6.87
C GLN A 159 -31.84 -18.15 -6.11
N THR A 160 -32.49 -19.17 -5.57
CA THR A 160 -31.87 -20.15 -4.66
C THR A 160 -30.72 -20.92 -5.30
N MET A 161 -30.89 -21.41 -6.54
CA MET A 161 -29.87 -22.24 -7.20
C MET A 161 -28.64 -21.41 -7.59
N CYS A 162 -28.86 -20.22 -8.14
CA CYS A 162 -27.78 -19.31 -8.50
C CYS A 162 -27.00 -18.83 -7.26
N LEU A 163 -27.69 -18.42 -6.19
CA LEU A 163 -27.04 -18.01 -4.93
C LEU A 163 -26.16 -19.13 -4.35
N VAL A 164 -26.65 -20.37 -4.31
CA VAL A 164 -25.87 -21.52 -3.82
C VAL A 164 -24.63 -21.77 -4.67
N VAL A 165 -24.75 -21.80 -5.99
CA VAL A 165 -23.61 -22.05 -6.88
C VAL A 165 -22.60 -20.90 -6.84
N PHE A 166 -23.03 -19.64 -6.99
CA PHE A 166 -22.11 -18.50 -7.00
C PHE A 166 -21.39 -18.32 -5.65
N MET A 167 -22.08 -18.51 -4.52
CA MET A 167 -21.41 -18.47 -3.20
C MET A 167 -20.44 -19.65 -3.02
N MET A 168 -20.78 -20.85 -3.50
CA MET A 168 -19.86 -21.99 -3.45
C MET A 168 -18.60 -21.78 -4.31
N VAL A 169 -18.75 -21.25 -5.53
CA VAL A 169 -17.64 -20.85 -6.41
C VAL A 169 -16.77 -19.80 -5.73
N MET A 170 -17.38 -18.74 -5.18
CA MET A 170 -16.65 -17.66 -4.51
C MET A 170 -15.86 -18.17 -3.31
N ILE A 171 -16.49 -18.93 -2.40
CA ILE A 171 -15.86 -19.38 -1.15
C ILE A 171 -14.75 -20.40 -1.44
N ILE A 172 -15.03 -21.45 -2.21
CA ILE A 172 -14.05 -22.51 -2.48
C ILE A 172 -12.96 -22.00 -3.43
N GLY A 173 -13.34 -21.28 -4.48
CA GLY A 173 -12.44 -20.73 -5.47
C GLY A 173 -11.46 -19.72 -4.87
N ASN A 174 -11.96 -18.71 -4.16
CA ASN A 174 -11.09 -17.67 -3.59
C ASN A 174 -10.24 -18.22 -2.44
N LEU A 175 -10.69 -19.25 -1.70
CA LEU A 175 -9.85 -19.95 -0.73
C LEU A 175 -8.67 -20.65 -1.41
N VAL A 176 -8.89 -21.32 -2.56
CA VAL A 176 -7.81 -21.99 -3.31
C VAL A 176 -6.86 -20.97 -3.97
N VAL A 177 -7.40 -19.89 -4.54
CA VAL A 177 -6.58 -18.78 -5.08
C VAL A 177 -5.74 -18.12 -3.98
N LEU A 178 -6.32 -17.86 -2.81
CA LEU A 178 -5.60 -17.31 -1.65
C LEU A 178 -4.51 -18.27 -1.16
N ASN A 179 -4.79 -19.57 -1.06
CA ASN A 179 -3.80 -20.56 -0.66
C ASN A 179 -2.66 -20.68 -1.67
N LEU A 180 -2.94 -20.64 -2.98
CA LEU A 180 -1.93 -20.60 -4.03
C LEU A 180 -1.07 -19.33 -3.95
N PHE A 181 -1.71 -18.17 -3.74
CA PHE A 181 -1.03 -16.88 -3.55
C PHE A 181 -0.10 -16.90 -2.34
N LEU A 182 -0.60 -17.31 -1.17
CA LEU A 182 0.20 -17.41 0.06
C LEU A 182 1.35 -18.42 -0.08
N ALA A 183 1.12 -19.57 -0.72
CA ALA A 183 2.17 -20.56 -0.95
C ALA A 183 3.28 -20.05 -1.90
N LEU A 184 2.92 -19.31 -2.96
CA LEU A 184 3.88 -18.67 -3.87
C LEU A 184 4.72 -17.61 -3.14
N LEU A 185 4.05 -16.73 -2.39
CA LEU A 185 4.67 -15.69 -1.58
C LEU A 185 5.65 -16.29 -0.55
N LEU A 186 5.23 -17.30 0.22
CA LEU A 186 6.09 -17.96 1.22
C LEU A 186 7.25 -18.74 0.56
N SER A 187 7.02 -19.43 -0.55
CA SER A 187 8.08 -20.11 -1.32
C SER A 187 9.08 -19.14 -1.95
N SER A 188 8.67 -17.90 -2.25
CA SER A 188 9.59 -16.87 -2.71
C SER A 188 10.56 -16.41 -1.60
N PHE A 189 10.13 -16.45 -0.33
CA PHE A 189 10.93 -16.06 0.84
C PHE A 189 11.81 -17.16 1.43
N SER A 190 11.50 -18.43 1.19
CA SER A 190 12.18 -19.55 1.86
C SER A 190 13.60 -19.79 1.32
N GLY A 191 14.58 -19.08 1.87
CA GLY A 191 16.02 -19.38 1.79
C GLY A 191 16.68 -19.05 0.45
N ASP A 192 16.56 -19.95 -0.52
CA ASP A 192 17.56 -20.16 -1.59
C ASP A 192 17.37 -19.25 -2.83
N ASN A 193 16.72 -18.10 -2.65
CA ASN A 193 16.37 -17.16 -3.71
C ASN A 193 16.83 -15.71 -3.45
N LEU A 194 17.05 -15.36 -2.18
CA LEU A 194 17.27 -13.97 -1.71
C LEU A 194 18.49 -13.84 -0.80
N ALA A 195 19.08 -14.95 -0.33
CA ALA A 195 20.46 -14.93 0.12
C ALA A 195 21.34 -14.42 -1.03
N SER A 196 22.20 -13.45 -0.74
CA SER A 196 23.11 -12.87 -1.73
C SER A 196 24.07 -13.94 -2.24
N SER A 197 24.16 -14.06 -3.56
CA SER A 197 25.26 -14.75 -4.23
C SER A 197 26.51 -13.87 -4.15
N ASP A 198 27.03 -13.66 -2.94
CA ASP A 198 28.27 -12.89 -2.69
C ASP A 198 29.49 -13.57 -3.34
N ASP A 199 29.36 -14.84 -3.76
CA ASP A 199 30.33 -15.59 -4.57
C ASP A 199 30.11 -15.49 -6.12
N GLU A 200 29.00 -14.93 -6.63
CA GLU A 200 28.77 -14.77 -8.09
C GLU A 200 29.07 -13.35 -8.62
N GLY A 201 30.31 -12.89 -8.38
CA GLY A 201 31.01 -11.95 -9.26
C GLY A 201 30.63 -10.46 -9.15
N GLU A 202 31.66 -9.60 -9.25
CA GLU A 202 31.51 -8.14 -9.29
C GLU A 202 30.43 -7.69 -10.29
N ASN A 203 29.44 -6.94 -9.79
CA ASN A 203 28.31 -6.46 -10.58
C ASN A 203 28.77 -5.87 -11.92
N ASN A 204 28.38 -6.50 -13.04
CA ASN A 204 28.72 -6.03 -14.40
C ASN A 204 28.32 -4.55 -14.63
N LEU A 205 27.25 -4.10 -13.96
CA LEU A 205 26.83 -2.70 -13.93
C LEU A 205 27.84 -1.78 -13.20
N GLN A 206 28.41 -2.19 -12.07
CA GLN A 206 29.46 -1.45 -11.37
C GLN A 206 30.76 -1.42 -12.19
N ILE A 207 31.12 -2.53 -12.86
CA ILE A 207 32.25 -2.56 -13.81
C ILE A 207 31.98 -1.57 -14.97
N ALA A 208 30.77 -1.54 -15.52
CA ALA A 208 30.37 -0.59 -16.56
C ALA A 208 30.43 0.87 -16.07
N ILE A 209 29.89 1.17 -14.89
CA ILE A 209 29.96 2.50 -14.27
C ILE A 209 31.42 2.91 -14.02
N ASN A 210 32.28 2.00 -13.57
CA ASN A 210 33.72 2.25 -13.40
C ASN A 210 34.48 2.38 -14.72
N ARG A 211 33.97 1.86 -15.84
CA ARG A 211 34.49 2.13 -17.19
C ARG A 211 34.00 3.49 -17.71
N ILE A 212 32.73 3.83 -17.51
CA ILE A 212 32.12 5.12 -17.89
C ILE A 212 32.76 6.27 -17.12
N SER A 213 32.93 6.16 -15.81
CA SER A 213 33.61 7.17 -14.98
C SER A 213 35.08 7.35 -15.38
N ARG A 214 35.79 6.27 -15.77
CA ARG A 214 37.13 6.36 -16.36
C ARG A 214 37.12 7.09 -17.70
N ALA A 215 36.16 6.82 -18.58
CA ALA A 215 35.99 7.53 -19.85
C ALA A 215 35.67 9.02 -19.64
N ILE A 216 34.77 9.37 -18.71
CA ILE A 216 34.44 10.76 -18.36
C ILE A 216 35.67 11.50 -17.82
N ASN A 217 36.47 10.85 -16.97
CA ASN A 217 37.71 11.46 -16.45
C ASN A 217 38.78 11.61 -17.54
N TRP A 218 38.88 10.67 -18.49
CA TRP A 218 39.77 10.78 -19.65
C TRP A 218 39.33 11.90 -20.61
N VAL A 219 38.02 12.06 -20.84
CA VAL A 219 37.46 13.18 -21.61
C VAL A 219 37.70 14.51 -20.90
N LYS A 220 37.52 14.59 -19.58
CA LYS A 220 37.84 15.79 -18.79
C LYS A 220 39.31 16.17 -18.86
N THR A 221 40.24 15.21 -18.76
CA THR A 221 41.68 15.51 -18.86
C THR A 221 42.08 15.87 -20.29
N LYS A 222 41.49 15.25 -21.32
CA LYS A 222 41.68 15.66 -22.73
C LYS A 222 41.14 17.07 -23.00
N ILE A 223 39.96 17.42 -22.51
CA ILE A 223 39.39 18.77 -22.64
C ILE A 223 40.26 19.78 -21.89
N SER A 224 40.69 19.48 -20.66
CA SER A 224 41.61 20.35 -19.89
C SER A 224 42.93 20.59 -20.64
N TRP A 225 43.52 19.54 -21.22
CA TRP A 225 44.75 19.62 -22.01
C TRP A 225 44.57 20.44 -23.30
N VAL A 226 43.43 20.32 -23.99
CA VAL A 226 43.09 21.16 -25.15
C VAL A 226 42.87 22.63 -24.73
N ILE A 227 42.21 22.88 -23.60
CA ILE A 227 42.06 24.24 -23.06
C ILE A 227 43.42 24.86 -22.68
N GLN A 228 44.35 24.07 -22.13
CA GLN A 228 45.74 24.50 -21.86
C GLN A 228 46.59 24.69 -23.13
N GLN A 229 46.27 24.01 -24.23
CA GLN A 229 46.86 24.29 -25.55
C GLN A 229 46.33 25.59 -26.16
N ILE A 230 45.04 25.91 -25.95
CA ILE A 230 44.38 27.11 -26.49
C ILE A 230 44.74 28.36 -25.67
N LEU A 231 44.75 28.29 -24.33
CA LEU A 231 45.32 29.32 -23.46
C LEU A 231 46.85 29.17 -23.40
N GLY A 232 47.49 29.37 -24.55
CA GLY A 232 48.94 29.22 -24.71
C GLY A 232 49.73 30.18 -23.81
N ASN A 233 50.26 29.66 -22.69
CA ASN A 233 51.02 30.44 -21.72
C ASN A 233 52.45 29.88 -21.60
N LYS A 234 53.46 30.72 -21.85
CA LYS A 234 54.89 30.40 -21.74
C LYS A 234 55.55 31.28 -20.69
N THR A 235 56.16 30.67 -19.68
CA THR A 235 57.17 31.31 -18.83
C THR A 235 58.25 30.29 -18.44
N LYS A 236 59.46 30.78 -18.14
CA LYS A 236 60.66 29.98 -17.90
C LYS A 236 60.97 29.82 -16.40
N ARG A 237 61.91 28.91 -16.11
CA ARG A 237 62.74 28.84 -14.90
C ARG A 237 63.79 30.01 -14.91
N ASP A 238 64.77 30.18 -14.00
CA ASP A 238 65.37 29.38 -12.90
C ASP A 238 65.76 30.38 -11.74
N GLU A 239 66.23 30.07 -10.52
CA GLU A 239 66.65 28.82 -9.82
C GLU A 239 66.63 29.04 -8.27
N GLY A 240 66.78 27.97 -7.45
CA GLY A 240 66.98 28.00 -5.97
C GLY A 240 65.72 28.12 -5.10
N THR A 241 65.57 27.50 -3.92
CA THR A 241 66.43 26.57 -3.13
C THR A 241 65.52 25.71 -2.23
N GLU A 242 65.87 24.42 -2.00
CA GLU A 242 65.42 23.44 -0.95
C GLU A 242 63.96 23.46 -0.40
N GLU A 243 63.27 22.34 -0.12
CA GLU A 243 63.78 21.05 0.41
C GLU A 243 62.88 19.82 0.06
N LYS A 244 63.52 18.64 -0.06
CA LYS A 244 63.04 17.23 0.08
C LYS A 244 61.63 16.80 -0.39
N GLY A 245 61.60 15.91 -1.40
CA GLY A 245 60.41 15.13 -1.80
C GLY A 245 60.66 13.99 -2.82
N SER A 246 61.40 12.94 -2.44
CA SER A 246 61.57 11.71 -3.26
C SER A 246 60.45 10.69 -2.97
N SER A 247 59.65 10.16 -3.91
CA SER A 247 59.86 9.65 -5.29
C SER A 247 60.23 8.16 -5.39
N GLN A 248 59.21 7.31 -5.55
CA GLN A 248 59.16 6.02 -6.27
C GLN A 248 57.66 5.78 -6.56
N LYS A 249 57.12 5.45 -7.75
CA LYS A 249 57.60 4.76 -8.96
C LYS A 249 58.00 3.30 -8.73
N GLU A 250 56.98 2.44 -8.73
CA GLU A 250 57.12 1.01 -9.02
C GLU A 250 57.24 0.75 -10.53
N SER A 251 57.88 -0.36 -10.87
CA SER A 251 58.13 -0.81 -12.26
C SER A 251 57.76 -2.28 -12.42
N ILE A 252 57.17 -2.63 -13.56
CA ILE A 252 56.72 -3.98 -13.90
C ILE A 252 57.90 -4.95 -14.07
N VAL A 253 57.87 -6.10 -13.38
CA VAL A 253 58.61 -7.32 -13.72
C VAL A 253 57.71 -8.54 -13.48
N LEU A 254 57.97 -9.63 -14.21
CA LEU A 254 57.17 -10.87 -14.33
C LEU A 254 57.88 -12.04 -13.60
N ASN A 255 57.13 -13.00 -13.01
CA ASN A 255 57.33 -14.47 -13.10
C ASN A 255 56.85 -15.31 -11.89
N ASN A 256 55.94 -16.25 -12.17
CA ASN A 256 55.91 -17.70 -11.84
C ASN A 256 56.61 -18.29 -10.57
N MET A 257 55.76 -18.92 -9.73
CA MET A 257 55.72 -20.38 -9.43
C MET A 257 56.70 -21.06 -8.42
N GLU A 258 56.12 -21.53 -7.30
CA GLU A 258 56.50 -22.70 -6.46
C GLU A 258 57.85 -22.66 -5.65
N PRO A 259 58.17 -23.64 -4.76
CA PRO A 259 57.55 -23.71 -3.41
C PRO A 259 58.50 -24.05 -2.22
N GLY A 260 58.06 -23.79 -0.97
CA GLY A 260 58.40 -24.66 0.17
C GLY A 260 59.22 -24.13 1.39
N SER A 261 58.90 -24.72 2.56
CA SER A 261 59.72 -24.91 3.79
C SER A 261 60.50 -23.77 4.49
N MET A 262 59.91 -23.27 5.59
CA MET A 262 60.43 -23.38 6.99
C MET A 262 61.91 -23.07 7.33
N LEU A 263 62.18 -22.02 8.15
CA LEU A 263 62.65 -22.14 9.56
C LEU A 263 62.48 -20.82 10.38
N LYS A 264 62.65 -20.93 11.71
CA LYS A 264 62.46 -19.97 12.82
C LYS A 264 63.58 -18.87 12.84
N THR A 265 63.60 -17.80 13.67
CA THR A 265 63.17 -17.66 15.09
C THR A 265 63.14 -16.19 15.59
N SER A 266 62.34 -15.91 16.64
CA SER A 266 62.55 -14.88 17.69
C SER A 266 62.33 -13.39 17.37
N VAL A 267 61.84 -12.49 18.25
CA VAL A 267 60.92 -12.50 19.43
C VAL A 267 60.47 -11.04 19.61
N GLY A 268 59.21 -10.76 19.98
CA GLY A 268 58.77 -9.42 20.43
C GLY A 268 57.27 -9.16 20.29
N ASN A 269 56.64 -8.68 21.37
CA ASN A 269 55.23 -8.28 21.44
C ASN A 269 54.95 -6.98 20.61
N ASP A 270 53.71 -6.60 20.25
CA ASP A 270 52.40 -7.01 20.78
C ASP A 270 51.24 -6.94 19.74
N THR A 271 50.08 -7.51 20.08
CA THR A 271 48.74 -7.31 19.47
C THR A 271 48.54 -7.58 17.95
N ARG A 272 48.16 -8.82 17.59
CA ARG A 272 47.07 -9.17 16.62
C ARG A 272 46.97 -10.69 16.43
N PHE A 273 45.84 -11.30 16.82
CA PHE A 273 45.65 -12.76 16.72
C PHE A 273 44.91 -13.17 15.43
N VAL A 274 45.72 -13.60 14.45
CA VAL A 274 45.53 -14.67 13.46
C VAL A 274 44.09 -15.16 13.15
N THR A 275 43.72 -15.05 11.87
CA THR A 275 42.64 -15.82 11.22
C THR A 275 43.06 -17.29 11.01
N ASN A 276 42.13 -18.24 11.20
CA ASN A 276 42.35 -19.65 10.83
C ASN A 276 41.03 -20.30 10.36
N PRO A 277 40.88 -20.70 9.08
CA PRO A 277 39.58 -21.02 8.48
C PRO A 277 39.11 -22.48 8.69
N ASN A 278 39.47 -23.12 9.81
CA ASN A 278 39.09 -24.52 10.07
C ASN A 278 38.93 -24.82 11.58
N VAL A 279 38.07 -24.06 12.25
CA VAL A 279 37.58 -24.38 13.60
C VAL A 279 36.05 -24.31 13.60
N THR A 280 35.40 -25.46 13.73
CA THR A 280 33.96 -25.57 13.96
C THR A 280 33.63 -25.12 15.38
N ILE A 281 33.34 -23.83 15.54
CA ILE A 281 32.82 -23.28 16.79
C ILE A 281 31.36 -23.71 16.93
N ASN A 282 31.13 -24.80 17.68
CA ASN A 282 29.78 -25.18 18.13
C ASN A 282 29.26 -24.12 19.12
N VAL A 283 28.54 -23.13 18.60
CA VAL A 283 27.78 -22.18 19.40
C VAL A 283 26.70 -22.94 20.18
N PRO A 284 26.50 -22.69 21.48
CA PRO A 284 25.38 -23.26 22.22
C PRO A 284 24.06 -22.81 21.58
N ILE A 285 23.27 -23.75 21.08
CA ILE A 285 21.95 -23.46 20.51
C ILE A 285 21.08 -22.88 21.63
N ALA A 286 20.77 -21.59 21.53
CA ALA A 286 19.74 -20.98 22.35
C ALA A 286 18.41 -21.71 22.07
N LYS A 287 17.69 -22.08 23.13
CA LYS A 287 16.44 -22.85 23.00
C LYS A 287 15.47 -22.10 22.09
N ALA A 288 14.81 -22.84 21.20
CA ALA A 288 13.65 -22.31 20.48
C ALA A 288 12.59 -21.85 21.49
N GLU A 289 12.08 -20.64 21.32
CA GLU A 289 10.85 -20.20 21.98
C GLU A 289 9.68 -20.94 21.31
N SER A 290 9.28 -22.06 21.90
CA SER A 290 8.11 -22.81 21.46
C SER A 290 6.84 -22.11 21.98
N ASP A 291 6.11 -21.43 21.10
CA ASP A 291 4.73 -21.03 21.34
C ASP A 291 3.86 -22.29 21.48
N PHE A 292 3.77 -22.82 22.71
CA PHE A 292 2.82 -23.85 23.07
C PHE A 292 1.54 -23.20 23.59
N GLU A 293 0.46 -23.35 22.82
CA GLU A 293 -0.88 -23.18 23.34
C GLU A 293 -1.15 -24.29 24.38
N ASN A 294 -1.24 -23.91 25.66
CA ASN A 294 -1.76 -24.85 26.67
C ASN A 294 -3.26 -25.06 26.42
N GLN A 295 -3.59 -26.27 25.98
CA GLN A 295 -4.94 -26.81 26.00
C GLN A 295 -5.27 -27.25 27.42
N ASP A 296 -6.35 -26.72 28.00
CA ASP A 296 -6.84 -27.11 29.33
C ASP A 296 -7.83 -28.30 29.20
N GLU A 297 -7.36 -29.54 29.27
CA GLU A 297 -8.23 -30.72 29.51
C GLU A 297 -7.70 -31.66 30.61
N THR A 298 -8.48 -31.74 31.69
CA THR A 298 -8.72 -32.86 32.63
C THR A 298 -7.60 -33.84 33.01
N SER A 299 -7.17 -33.74 34.28
CA SER A 299 -7.04 -34.86 35.24
C SER A 299 -7.17 -34.28 36.67
N GLU A 300 -8.26 -34.57 37.38
CA GLU A 300 -8.46 -35.69 38.33
C GLU A 300 -7.80 -35.47 39.71
N ASP A 301 -8.57 -35.78 40.77
CA ASP A 301 -8.23 -35.50 42.17
C ASP A 301 -7.21 -36.50 42.75
N GLU A 302 -6.32 -36.03 43.63
CA GLU A 302 -5.87 -36.86 44.75
C GLU A 302 -5.52 -36.01 46.00
N VAL A 303 -5.55 -36.63 47.17
CA VAL A 303 -5.63 -35.99 48.49
C VAL A 303 -4.53 -36.52 49.42
N GLU A 304 -3.86 -35.65 50.20
CA GLU A 304 -3.35 -35.91 51.56
C GLU A 304 -2.78 -34.59 52.20
N PRO A 305 -2.60 -34.47 53.54
CA PRO A 305 -2.85 -33.20 54.23
C PRO A 305 -1.73 -32.60 55.12
N ASN A 306 -1.99 -31.36 55.58
CA ASN A 306 -1.60 -30.74 56.88
C ASN A 306 -0.11 -30.65 57.30
N LYS A 307 0.32 -29.40 57.62
CA LYS A 307 1.08 -29.13 58.87
C LYS A 307 1.03 -27.68 59.39
N ASP A 308 0.55 -27.59 60.63
CA ASP A 308 0.61 -26.58 61.71
C ASP A 308 1.09 -25.10 61.54
N LYS A 309 0.14 -24.20 61.85
CA LYS A 309 0.13 -23.22 62.97
C LYS A 309 1.35 -22.32 63.27
N LYS A 310 1.10 -20.99 63.20
CA LYS A 310 1.20 -19.96 64.29
C LYS A 310 0.59 -18.66 63.72
N LEU A 311 -0.52 -18.08 64.21
CA LEU A 311 -0.90 -17.58 65.53
C LEU A 311 -0.10 -16.34 65.98
N GLY A 312 -0.74 -15.16 66.06
CA GLY A 312 -0.10 -13.91 66.50
C GLY A 312 -0.91 -12.61 66.32
N ASN A 313 -1.93 -12.40 67.17
CA ASN A 313 -2.51 -11.13 67.64
C ASN A 313 -2.82 -9.93 66.70
N MET A 314 -4.12 -9.79 66.42
CA MET A 314 -4.95 -8.57 66.43
C MET A 314 -4.55 -7.43 67.39
N VAL A 315 -4.74 -6.16 66.97
CA VAL A 315 -5.49 -5.06 67.66
C VAL A 315 -5.53 -3.80 66.73
N ASP A 316 -6.47 -2.88 66.99
CA ASP A 316 -7.00 -1.85 66.08
C ASP A 316 -6.28 -0.47 66.01
N ALA A 317 -6.80 0.37 65.09
CA ALA A 317 -7.02 1.83 65.22
C ALA A 317 -6.05 2.87 64.60
N SER A 318 -6.41 3.30 63.37
CA SER A 318 -6.67 4.71 62.99
C SER A 318 -5.54 5.69 62.56
N SER A 319 -5.99 6.71 61.80
CA SER A 319 -5.47 8.09 61.67
C SER A 319 -4.28 8.43 60.74
N HIS A 320 -4.64 9.11 59.63
CA HIS A 320 -3.99 10.27 58.98
C HIS A 320 -2.50 10.31 58.51
N CYS A 321 -2.33 11.13 57.46
CA CYS A 321 -1.09 11.79 56.97
C CYS A 321 -0.02 10.98 56.21
N SER A 322 -0.08 11.13 54.87
CA SER A 322 1.01 11.63 54.01
C SER A 322 2.46 11.66 54.55
N THR A 323 3.32 10.82 53.98
CA THR A 323 4.62 11.26 53.42
C THR A 323 5.00 10.43 52.19
N VAL A 324 5.92 10.94 51.35
CA VAL A 324 6.45 10.23 50.17
C VAL A 324 7.84 9.69 50.51
N ASP A 325 7.93 8.39 50.80
CA ASP A 325 9.22 7.72 50.96
C ASP A 325 9.81 7.31 49.61
N LYS A 326 11.00 7.83 49.31
CA LYS A 326 11.85 7.32 48.24
C LYS A 326 12.74 6.21 48.79
N LEU A 327 12.55 4.96 48.33
CA LEU A 327 13.61 3.97 48.45
C LEU A 327 14.82 4.36 47.58
N PRO A 328 16.05 4.11 48.04
CA PRO A 328 17.25 4.38 47.26
C PRO A 328 17.38 3.37 46.11
N GLN A 329 17.51 3.85 44.87
CA GLN A 329 17.96 3.01 43.76
C GLN A 329 19.49 2.95 43.72
N GLU A 330 20.01 1.75 43.49
CA GLU A 330 21.44 1.50 43.33
C GLU A 330 21.99 2.18 42.08
N LYS A 331 23.15 2.81 42.20
CA LYS A 331 23.89 3.35 41.05
C LYS A 331 24.66 2.24 40.36
N ILE A 332 24.06 1.61 39.36
CA ILE A 332 24.85 0.99 38.28
C ILE A 332 25.47 2.13 37.47
N ALA A 333 26.77 2.05 37.21
CA ALA A 333 27.50 3.12 36.53
C ALA A 333 27.08 3.23 35.05
N ALA A 334 26.67 4.42 34.64
CA ALA A 334 26.65 4.81 33.24
C ALA A 334 28.00 5.47 32.92
N GLU A 335 28.86 4.76 32.20
CA GLU A 335 30.01 5.36 31.54
C GLU A 335 29.53 6.02 30.23
N GLY A 336 29.87 7.29 30.04
CA GLY A 336 29.32 8.11 28.96
C GLY A 336 29.05 9.52 29.48
N MET A 337 30.07 10.38 29.42
CA MET A 337 29.86 11.82 29.51
C MET A 337 29.34 12.30 28.16
N GLU A 338 28.03 12.54 28.05
CA GLU A 338 27.52 13.52 27.09
C GLU A 338 27.52 14.88 27.83
N GLU A 339 28.33 15.81 27.33
CA GLU A 339 28.35 17.19 27.84
C GLU A 339 27.05 17.90 27.42
N ASP A 340 26.58 18.89 28.21
CA ASP A 340 25.41 19.70 27.85
C ASP A 340 25.70 20.46 26.53
N ASP A 341 25.13 19.97 25.43
CA ASP A 341 25.38 20.48 24.08
C ASP A 341 24.99 21.97 23.98
N ALA A 342 25.99 22.83 23.75
CA ALA A 342 25.82 24.27 23.92
C ALA A 342 24.87 24.87 22.86
N ILE A 343 23.83 25.57 23.32
CA ILE A 343 22.79 26.19 22.48
C ILE A 343 23.35 27.44 21.75
N ASP A 344 24.18 27.21 20.73
CA ASP A 344 24.77 28.20 19.83
C ASP A 344 24.65 27.76 18.34
N PRO A 345 24.15 28.62 17.44
CA PRO A 345 23.72 28.19 16.10
C PRO A 345 24.88 28.05 15.08
N GLN A 346 25.05 26.87 14.47
CA GLN A 346 26.10 26.56 13.47
C GLN A 346 26.29 27.65 12.38
N PRO A 347 27.52 27.93 11.90
CA PRO A 347 27.79 29.05 10.98
C PRO A 347 27.02 28.95 9.64
N CYS A 348 26.49 30.10 9.17
CA CYS A 348 25.53 30.16 8.05
C CYS A 348 26.06 29.67 6.69
N PHE A 349 27.37 29.75 6.47
CA PHE A 349 28.03 29.46 5.21
C PHE A 349 29.08 28.35 5.37
N THR A 350 29.51 27.75 4.25
CA THR A 350 30.58 26.74 4.25
C THR A 350 31.96 27.40 4.23
N ASP A 351 32.97 26.67 4.70
CA ASP A 351 34.38 27.12 4.74
C ASP A 351 34.93 27.45 3.35
N LYS A 352 34.38 26.81 2.32
CA LYS A 352 34.67 27.12 0.91
C LYS A 352 34.12 28.49 0.49
N CYS A 353 33.01 28.94 1.08
CA CYS A 353 32.47 30.28 0.85
C CYS A 353 33.33 31.35 1.55
N PHE A 354 33.66 31.17 2.83
CA PHE A 354 34.55 32.07 3.57
C PHE A 354 35.93 32.20 2.90
N ARG A 355 36.49 31.10 2.36
CA ARG A 355 37.73 31.11 1.56
C ARG A 355 37.59 31.76 0.18
N ARG A 356 36.38 31.86 -0.38
CA ARG A 356 36.11 32.49 -1.70
C ARG A 356 35.82 33.98 -1.58
N PHE A 357 35.20 34.39 -0.49
CA PHE A 357 34.83 35.76 -0.17
C PHE A 357 35.11 36.06 1.31
N PRO A 358 36.32 36.53 1.66
CA PRO A 358 36.71 36.78 3.05
C PRO A 358 35.80 37.77 3.79
N CYS A 359 35.13 38.67 3.06
CA CYS A 359 34.18 39.65 3.60
C CYS A 359 32.92 39.05 4.26
N LEU A 360 32.62 37.75 4.07
CA LEU A 360 31.56 37.08 4.82
C LEU A 360 31.99 36.63 6.22
N MET A 361 33.30 36.64 6.53
CA MET A 361 33.82 36.23 7.82
C MET A 361 33.73 37.40 8.83
N VAL A 362 32.52 37.63 9.33
CA VAL A 362 32.24 38.67 10.34
C VAL A 362 32.77 38.22 11.70
N ASP A 363 33.66 39.04 12.30
CA ASP A 363 34.25 38.75 13.60
C ASP A 363 33.19 38.88 14.72
N ILE A 364 32.86 37.73 15.32
CA ILE A 364 31.83 37.59 16.37
C ILE A 364 32.23 38.34 17.66
N THR A 365 33.53 38.64 17.84
CA THR A 365 34.03 39.35 19.03
C THR A 365 33.72 40.86 18.99
N GLN A 366 33.57 41.46 17.81
CA GLN A 366 33.35 42.90 17.65
C GLN A 366 31.85 43.25 17.56
N GLY A 367 31.51 44.50 17.91
CA GLY A 367 30.13 44.92 18.21
C GLY A 367 29.08 44.59 17.13
N GLY A 368 29.42 44.77 15.84
CA GLY A 368 28.52 44.43 14.73
C GLY A 368 28.28 42.92 14.58
N GLY A 369 29.34 42.10 14.70
CA GLY A 369 29.24 40.65 14.69
C GLY A 369 28.50 40.10 15.90
N LYS A 370 28.73 40.68 17.09
CA LYS A 370 28.02 40.34 18.33
C LYS A 370 26.52 40.70 18.27
N ALA A 371 26.17 41.84 17.66
CA ALA A 371 24.77 42.21 17.43
C ALA A 371 24.07 41.22 16.46
N TRP A 372 24.74 40.84 15.37
CA TRP A 372 24.25 39.83 14.43
C TRP A 372 24.11 38.45 15.08
N TRP A 373 25.07 38.02 15.90
CA TRP A 373 25.01 36.74 16.63
C TRP A 373 23.87 36.73 17.65
N ASN A 374 23.67 37.81 18.40
CA ASN A 374 22.55 37.95 19.33
C ASN A 374 21.20 37.91 18.60
N PHE A 375 21.04 38.66 17.51
CA PHE A 375 19.84 38.62 16.67
C PHE A 375 19.56 37.19 16.18
N ARG A 376 20.60 36.52 15.68
CA ARG A 376 20.52 35.14 15.18
C ARG A 376 20.13 34.14 16.27
N ARG A 377 20.70 34.25 17.47
CA ARG A 377 20.33 33.42 18.63
C ARG A 377 18.87 33.63 19.02
N THR A 378 18.39 34.87 19.02
CA THR A 378 16.97 35.19 19.23
C THR A 378 16.08 34.58 18.14
N CYS A 379 16.45 34.66 16.86
CA CYS A 379 15.71 33.97 15.78
C CYS A 379 15.66 32.46 15.98
N TYR A 380 16.76 31.84 16.42
CA TYR A 380 16.83 30.41 16.72
C TYR A 380 15.85 30.04 17.84
N THR A 381 15.91 30.74 18.98
CA THR A 381 14.97 30.55 20.11
C THR A 381 13.51 30.80 19.74
N ILE A 382 13.21 31.72 18.80
CA ILE A 382 11.85 31.93 18.29
C ILE A 382 11.38 30.73 17.44
N VAL A 383 12.24 30.23 16.55
CA VAL A 383 11.87 29.16 15.60
C VAL A 383 11.65 27.80 16.29
N GLU A 384 12.40 27.52 17.36
CA GLU A 384 12.21 26.32 18.20
C GLU A 384 11.07 26.44 19.23
N HIS A 385 10.46 27.62 19.41
CA HIS A 385 9.47 27.82 20.46
C HIS A 385 8.15 27.11 20.12
N ASN A 386 7.66 26.23 21.01
CA ASN A 386 6.44 25.42 20.83
C ASN A 386 5.21 26.23 20.37
N TYR A 387 5.06 27.48 20.85
CA TYR A 387 3.96 28.36 20.41
C TYR A 387 4.14 28.83 18.96
N PHE A 388 5.36 29.05 18.48
CA PHE A 388 5.64 29.42 17.08
C PHE A 388 5.37 28.23 16.15
N GLU A 389 5.81 27.02 16.49
CA GLU A 389 5.45 25.82 15.72
C GLU A 389 3.93 25.58 15.70
N THR A 390 3.27 25.67 16.86
CA THR A 390 1.80 25.52 16.95
C THR A 390 1.06 26.57 16.11
N PHE A 391 1.53 27.83 16.12
CA PHE A 391 0.99 28.90 15.28
C PHE A 391 1.16 28.60 13.78
N ILE A 392 2.35 28.16 13.35
CA ILE A 392 2.59 27.80 11.95
C ILE A 392 1.74 26.60 11.53
N ILE A 393 1.57 25.58 12.37
CA ILE A 393 0.67 24.44 12.08
C ILE A 393 -0.77 24.93 11.90
N PHE A 394 -1.27 25.79 12.79
CA PHE A 394 -2.60 26.39 12.66
C PHE A 394 -2.75 27.20 11.36
N MET A 395 -1.75 28.00 10.99
CA MET A 395 -1.72 28.75 9.72
C MET A 395 -1.68 27.83 8.49
N ILE A 396 -0.96 26.69 8.52
CA ILE A 396 -0.96 25.70 7.44
C ILE A 396 -2.34 25.05 7.30
N LEU A 397 -2.99 24.69 8.40
CA LEU A 397 -4.34 24.11 8.38
C LEU A 397 -5.39 25.11 7.85
N LEU A 398 -5.34 26.36 8.30
CA LEU A 398 -6.26 27.42 7.86
C LEU A 398 -6.03 27.78 6.38
N SER A 399 -4.77 27.91 5.95
CA SER A 399 -4.41 28.10 4.53
C SER A 399 -4.77 26.90 3.64
N SER A 400 -4.84 25.69 4.18
CA SER A 400 -5.29 24.50 3.44
C SER A 400 -6.82 24.45 3.35
N GLY A 401 -7.52 24.69 4.46
CA GLY A 401 -8.99 24.75 4.49
C GLY A 401 -9.58 25.88 3.62
N ALA A 402 -8.85 26.97 3.43
CA ALA A 402 -9.21 28.04 2.49
C ALA A 402 -9.40 27.53 1.04
N LEU A 403 -8.57 26.58 0.58
CA LEU A 403 -8.65 26.03 -0.78
C LEU A 403 -9.96 25.26 -1.03
N ALA A 404 -10.54 24.66 0.00
CA ALA A 404 -11.79 23.90 -0.12
C ALA A 404 -13.03 24.75 -0.43
N PHE A 405 -12.91 26.09 -0.41
CA PHE A 405 -13.95 27.02 -0.81
C PHE A 405 -13.81 27.52 -2.26
N GLU A 406 -12.75 27.15 -2.98
CA GLU A 406 -12.54 27.50 -4.40
C GLU A 406 -13.37 26.57 -5.32
N ASP A 407 -14.70 26.58 -5.16
CA ASP A 407 -15.66 25.80 -5.96
C ASP A 407 -16.40 26.64 -7.02
N ILE A 408 -17.19 25.99 -7.88
CA ILE A 408 -17.97 26.65 -8.95
C ILE A 408 -18.94 27.73 -8.39
N TYR A 409 -19.37 27.59 -7.12
CA TYR A 409 -20.28 28.53 -6.47
C TYR A 409 -19.55 29.76 -5.87
N ILE A 410 -18.22 29.89 -6.00
CA ILE A 410 -17.46 31.01 -5.44
C ILE A 410 -17.85 32.37 -6.05
N GLU A 411 -18.23 32.41 -7.33
CA GLU A 411 -18.70 33.64 -8.00
C GLU A 411 -20.09 34.09 -7.51
N GLN A 412 -20.91 33.16 -7.01
CA GLN A 412 -22.16 33.50 -6.32
C GLN A 412 -21.84 34.06 -4.93
N ARG A 413 -20.85 33.47 -4.24
CA ARG A 413 -20.48 33.77 -2.85
C ARG A 413 -19.40 34.86 -2.76
N ARG A 414 -19.64 36.01 -3.40
CA ARG A 414 -18.71 37.15 -3.54
C ARG A 414 -18.01 37.58 -2.25
N VAL A 415 -18.69 37.55 -1.09
CA VAL A 415 -18.10 37.91 0.21
C VAL A 415 -16.99 36.94 0.60
N ILE A 416 -17.20 35.63 0.39
CA ILE A 416 -16.20 34.59 0.67
C ILE A 416 -15.03 34.75 -0.32
N LYS A 417 -15.31 34.97 -1.61
CA LYS A 417 -14.27 35.23 -2.63
C LYS A 417 -13.31 36.35 -2.22
N ILE A 418 -13.85 37.51 -1.84
CA ILE A 418 -13.05 38.66 -1.39
C ILE A 418 -12.22 38.32 -0.13
N ILE A 419 -12.81 37.61 0.84
CA ILE A 419 -12.10 37.18 2.05
C ILE A 419 -10.94 36.22 1.72
N LEU A 420 -11.14 35.27 0.80
CA LEU A 420 -10.10 34.34 0.36
C LEU A 420 -8.95 35.06 -0.38
N GLU A 421 -9.27 36.01 -1.26
CA GLU A 421 -8.27 36.80 -2.00
C GLU A 421 -7.34 37.61 -1.07
N TYR A 422 -7.87 38.18 0.02
CA TYR A 422 -7.04 38.82 1.05
C TYR A 422 -6.32 37.81 1.95
N ALA A 423 -6.96 36.70 2.31
CA ALA A 423 -6.36 35.67 3.15
C ALA A 423 -5.15 34.98 2.47
N ASP A 424 -5.22 34.73 1.16
CA ASP A 424 -4.12 34.19 0.34
C ASP A 424 -2.84 35.04 0.44
N GLN A 425 -3.00 36.36 0.45
CA GLN A 425 -1.89 37.31 0.66
C GLN A 425 -1.34 37.18 2.09
N VAL A 426 -2.21 37.18 3.11
CA VAL A 426 -1.80 37.05 4.52
C VAL A 426 -1.03 35.75 4.78
N PHE A 427 -1.52 34.60 4.29
CA PHE A 427 -0.80 33.33 4.43
C PHE A 427 0.57 33.37 3.74
N THR A 428 0.63 33.93 2.52
CA THR A 428 1.88 34.07 1.76
C THR A 428 2.89 34.93 2.53
N TYR A 429 2.47 36.07 3.11
CA TYR A 429 3.35 36.89 3.96
C TYR A 429 3.82 36.17 5.23
N VAL A 430 2.92 35.46 5.94
CA VAL A 430 3.30 34.68 7.14
C VAL A 430 4.36 33.62 6.81
N PHE A 431 4.22 32.93 5.69
CA PHE A 431 5.17 31.87 5.28
C PHE A 431 6.49 32.42 4.72
N VAL A 432 6.49 33.60 4.08
CA VAL A 432 7.74 34.32 3.74
C VAL A 432 8.48 34.75 5.02
N VAL A 433 7.77 35.25 6.04
CA VAL A 433 8.38 35.59 7.34
C VAL A 433 8.93 34.35 8.05
N GLU A 434 8.20 33.24 8.04
CA GLU A 434 8.68 31.93 8.54
C GLU A 434 9.98 31.49 7.84
N MET A 435 10.04 31.61 6.52
CA MET A 435 11.22 31.28 5.72
C MET A 435 12.43 32.17 6.08
N LEU A 436 12.24 33.48 6.18
CA LEU A 436 13.30 34.42 6.55
C LEU A 436 13.82 34.20 7.98
N LEU A 437 12.93 33.87 8.92
CA LEU A 437 13.32 33.49 10.29
C LEU A 437 14.12 32.18 10.31
N LYS A 438 13.70 31.16 9.54
CA LYS A 438 14.46 29.90 9.36
C LYS A 438 15.83 30.14 8.73
N TRP A 439 15.95 31.03 7.76
CA TRP A 439 17.24 31.41 7.16
C TRP A 439 18.17 32.12 8.16
N ALA A 440 17.64 33.03 8.98
CA ALA A 440 18.41 33.70 10.02
C ALA A 440 18.87 32.69 11.08
N ALA A 441 17.95 31.87 11.61
CA ALA A 441 18.21 30.86 12.63
C ALA A 441 19.20 29.79 12.16
N TYR A 442 18.83 28.94 11.20
CA TYR A 442 19.62 27.78 10.80
C TYR A 442 20.79 28.14 9.87
N GLY A 443 20.67 29.23 9.11
CA GLY A 443 21.63 29.59 8.08
C GLY A 443 21.52 28.73 6.81
N PHE A 444 21.93 29.30 5.66
CA PHE A 444 21.76 28.69 4.35
C PHE A 444 22.33 27.28 4.22
N LYS A 445 23.49 27.01 4.84
CA LYS A 445 24.11 25.67 4.85
C LYS A 445 23.16 24.61 5.39
N VAL A 446 22.62 24.80 6.59
CA VAL A 446 21.77 23.81 7.28
C VAL A 446 20.39 23.74 6.62
N TYR A 447 19.82 24.90 6.26
CA TYR A 447 18.51 25.00 5.61
C TYR A 447 18.46 24.20 4.30
N PHE A 448 19.39 24.42 3.37
CA PHE A 448 19.40 23.73 2.07
C PHE A 448 19.92 22.29 2.11
N THR A 449 20.43 21.81 3.26
CA THR A 449 20.67 20.36 3.47
C THR A 449 19.44 19.60 3.97
N ASN A 450 18.39 20.28 4.45
CA ASN A 450 17.18 19.64 4.96
C ASN A 450 16.09 19.53 3.89
N ALA A 451 15.72 18.30 3.51
CA ALA A 451 14.70 18.02 2.50
C ALA A 451 13.32 18.63 2.83
N TRP A 452 12.96 18.73 4.11
CA TRP A 452 11.70 19.35 4.54
C TRP A 452 11.72 20.88 4.41
N CYS A 453 12.88 21.50 4.60
CA CYS A 453 13.06 22.93 4.35
C CYS A 453 13.02 23.24 2.84
N TRP A 454 13.53 22.33 1.99
CA TRP A 454 13.36 22.40 0.54
C TRP A 454 11.90 22.34 0.09
N LEU A 455 11.07 21.50 0.73
CA LEU A 455 9.64 21.41 0.45
C LEU A 455 8.90 22.70 0.86
N ASP A 456 9.19 23.25 2.04
CA ASP A 456 8.68 24.58 2.46
C ASP A 456 9.06 25.67 1.46
N PHE A 457 10.35 25.73 1.09
CA PHE A 457 10.94 26.71 0.17
C PHE A 457 10.21 26.75 -1.18
N LEU A 458 10.09 25.61 -1.85
CA LEU A 458 9.46 25.52 -3.18
C LEU A 458 7.98 25.96 -3.18
N ILE A 459 7.24 25.70 -2.10
CA ILE A 459 5.82 26.08 -1.98
C ILE A 459 5.67 27.58 -1.70
N VAL A 460 6.60 28.19 -0.96
CA VAL A 460 6.67 29.64 -0.77
C VAL A 460 7.06 30.33 -2.09
N ASP A 461 8.05 29.83 -2.82
CA ASP A 461 8.48 30.39 -4.11
C ASP A 461 7.35 30.37 -5.16
N VAL A 462 6.61 29.28 -5.31
CA VAL A 462 5.44 29.21 -6.21
C VAL A 462 4.38 30.25 -5.83
N SER A 463 4.14 30.45 -4.53
CA SER A 463 3.20 31.47 -4.04
C SER A 463 3.71 32.90 -4.31
N LEU A 464 5.01 33.14 -4.10
CA LEU A 464 5.66 34.43 -4.36
C LEU A 464 5.65 34.80 -5.84
N ILE A 465 5.97 33.86 -6.74
CA ILE A 465 5.90 34.06 -8.19
C ILE A 465 4.47 34.42 -8.62
N SER A 466 3.45 33.73 -8.09
CA SER A 466 2.05 34.06 -8.35
C SER A 466 1.67 35.46 -7.84
N LEU A 467 2.21 35.89 -6.69
CA LEU A 467 1.95 37.21 -6.12
C LEU A 467 2.59 38.32 -6.96
N THR A 468 3.88 38.18 -7.28
CA THR A 468 4.62 39.15 -8.10
C THR A 468 4.06 39.27 -9.52
N ALA A 469 3.64 38.15 -10.14
CA ALA A 469 2.99 38.15 -11.43
C ALA A 469 1.67 38.92 -11.45
N ASN A 470 0.84 38.78 -10.40
CA ASN A 470 -0.41 39.53 -10.25
C ASN A 470 -0.14 41.03 -10.05
N ILE A 471 0.85 41.41 -9.23
CA ILE A 471 1.22 42.82 -8.99
C ILE A 471 1.76 43.50 -10.25
N LEU A 472 2.50 42.77 -11.11
CA LEU A 472 3.04 43.26 -12.37
C LEU A 472 2.04 43.22 -13.55
N GLY A 473 0.81 42.73 -13.34
CA GLY A 473 -0.23 42.67 -14.38
C GLY A 473 -0.05 41.56 -15.42
N TYR A 474 0.82 40.57 -15.20
CA TYR A 474 1.05 39.43 -16.11
C TYR A 474 0.11 38.23 -15.84
N SER A 475 -0.99 38.46 -15.13
CA SER A 475 -1.84 37.44 -14.49
C SER A 475 -2.55 36.46 -15.43
N GLU A 476 -2.71 36.79 -16.71
CA GLU A 476 -3.43 35.98 -17.71
C GLU A 476 -2.53 35.08 -18.58
N LEU A 477 -1.20 35.19 -18.47
CA LEU A 477 -0.30 34.30 -19.22
C LEU A 477 -0.52 32.84 -18.80
N GLY A 478 -0.66 31.94 -19.78
CA GLY A 478 -0.95 30.52 -19.57
C GLY A 478 -0.11 29.84 -18.47
N PRO A 479 1.23 30.00 -18.44
CA PRO A 479 2.06 29.47 -17.36
C PRO A 479 1.69 29.98 -15.96
N ILE A 480 1.27 31.23 -15.81
CA ILE A 480 0.85 31.83 -14.53
C ILE A 480 -0.56 31.31 -14.12
N LYS A 481 -1.43 31.00 -15.09
CA LYS A 481 -2.67 30.24 -14.81
C LYS A 481 -2.35 28.83 -14.32
N SER A 482 -1.38 28.13 -14.91
CA SER A 482 -0.92 26.81 -14.43
C SER A 482 -0.22 26.86 -13.07
N LEU A 483 0.58 27.89 -12.77
CA LEU A 483 1.16 28.08 -11.44
C LEU A 483 0.10 28.31 -10.35
N ARG A 484 -1.12 28.74 -10.73
CA ARG A 484 -2.25 28.89 -9.80
C ARG A 484 -2.76 27.54 -9.29
N THR A 485 -2.83 26.49 -10.12
CA THR A 485 -3.29 25.17 -9.66
C THR A 485 -2.28 24.49 -8.72
N LEU A 486 -0.98 24.80 -8.84
CA LEU A 486 0.05 24.34 -7.90
C LEU A 486 -0.14 24.83 -6.45
N ARG A 487 -1.05 25.78 -6.19
CA ARG A 487 -1.49 26.13 -4.82
C ARG A 487 -2.07 24.93 -4.08
N ALA A 488 -2.63 23.95 -4.78
CA ALA A 488 -3.09 22.67 -4.23
C ALA A 488 -1.97 21.85 -3.55
N LEU A 489 -0.69 22.18 -3.76
CA LEU A 489 0.44 21.55 -3.08
C LEU A 489 0.70 22.11 -1.67
N ARG A 490 0.11 23.25 -1.28
CA ARG A 490 0.28 23.86 0.06
C ARG A 490 0.05 22.91 1.25
N PRO A 491 -0.92 21.98 1.23
CA PRO A 491 -1.12 21.01 2.31
C PRO A 491 0.06 20.08 2.54
N LEU A 492 0.95 19.84 1.56
CA LEU A 492 2.16 19.02 1.73
C LEU A 492 3.08 19.54 2.85
N ARG A 493 3.00 20.84 3.20
CA ARG A 493 3.73 21.41 4.34
C ARG A 493 3.33 20.79 5.68
N ALA A 494 2.16 20.17 5.79
CA ALA A 494 1.77 19.41 6.97
C ALA A 494 2.66 18.17 7.19
N LEU A 495 3.24 17.58 6.13
CA LEU A 495 4.13 16.41 6.23
C LEU A 495 5.40 16.70 7.05
N SER A 496 5.94 17.93 6.96
CA SER A 496 7.14 18.30 7.71
C SER A 496 6.85 18.49 9.20
N ARG A 497 5.61 18.84 9.56
CA ARG A 497 5.19 19.19 10.92
C ARG A 497 4.61 18.02 11.71
N PHE A 498 3.71 17.22 11.14
CA PHE A 498 3.11 16.09 11.87
C PHE A 498 4.03 14.87 11.89
N GLU A 499 4.58 14.54 13.06
CA GLU A 499 5.50 13.40 13.24
C GLU A 499 4.94 12.07 12.71
N GLY A 500 3.65 11.79 12.95
CA GLY A 500 3.01 10.57 12.46
C GLY A 500 3.08 10.42 10.94
N MET A 501 2.89 11.50 10.19
CA MET A 501 3.08 11.50 8.73
C MET A 501 4.57 11.41 8.37
N ARG A 502 5.45 12.14 9.06
CA ARG A 502 6.91 12.12 8.84
C ARG A 502 7.48 10.70 8.97
N VAL A 503 7.04 9.95 9.98
CA VAL A 503 7.42 8.54 10.21
C VAL A 503 6.99 7.64 9.05
N VAL A 504 5.73 7.75 8.58
CA VAL A 504 5.24 6.95 7.45
C VAL A 504 5.94 7.33 6.14
N VAL A 505 6.18 8.61 5.87
CA VAL A 505 6.91 9.05 4.66
C VAL A 505 8.35 8.55 4.67
N ASN A 506 9.06 8.63 5.80
CA ASN A 506 10.42 8.09 5.91
C ASN A 506 10.47 6.58 5.60
N ALA A 507 9.50 5.81 6.13
CA ALA A 507 9.38 4.38 5.87
C ALA A 507 9.11 4.05 4.40
N LEU A 508 8.22 4.81 3.75
CA LEU A 508 7.91 4.67 2.32
C LEU A 508 9.11 5.04 1.45
N VAL A 509 9.82 6.13 1.76
CA VAL A 509 11.04 6.54 1.03
C VAL A 509 12.15 5.50 1.15
N GLY A 510 12.27 4.82 2.30
CA GLY A 510 13.17 3.66 2.46
C GLY A 510 12.81 2.44 1.59
N ALA A 511 11.55 2.32 1.16
CA ALA A 511 11.07 1.25 0.29
C ALA A 511 11.17 1.59 -1.22
N ILE A 512 11.18 2.88 -1.60
CA ILE A 512 11.22 3.33 -3.01
C ILE A 512 12.31 2.62 -3.85
N PRO A 513 13.56 2.42 -3.39
CA PRO A 513 14.59 1.75 -4.21
C PRO A 513 14.24 0.30 -4.57
N SER A 514 13.67 -0.46 -3.63
CA SER A 514 13.20 -1.83 -3.87
C SER A 514 11.96 -1.85 -4.77
N ILE A 515 11.01 -0.95 -4.52
CA ILE A 515 9.78 -0.79 -5.32
C ILE A 515 10.12 -0.43 -6.78
N PHE A 516 11.07 0.47 -7.01
CA PHE A 516 11.50 0.88 -8.35
C PHE A 516 12.09 -0.29 -9.16
N ASN A 517 12.90 -1.14 -8.51
CA ASN A 517 13.46 -2.32 -9.18
C ASN A 517 12.38 -3.33 -9.62
N VAL A 518 11.31 -3.50 -8.83
CA VAL A 518 10.16 -4.34 -9.21
C VAL A 518 9.32 -3.65 -10.29
N LEU A 519 9.06 -2.35 -10.17
CA LEU A 519 8.32 -1.58 -11.17
C LEU A 519 8.97 -1.67 -12.54
N LEU A 520 10.31 -1.62 -12.62
CA LEU A 520 11.06 -1.79 -13.87
C LEU A 520 10.85 -3.19 -14.48
N VAL A 521 10.81 -4.25 -13.66
CA VAL A 521 10.50 -5.62 -14.10
C VAL A 521 9.06 -5.72 -14.59
N CYS A 522 8.09 -5.20 -13.84
CA CYS A 522 6.68 -5.20 -14.23
C CYS A 522 6.44 -4.42 -15.53
N LEU A 523 7.09 -3.27 -15.72
CA LEU A 523 7.03 -2.51 -16.98
C LEU A 523 7.63 -3.31 -18.14
N ILE A 524 8.82 -3.89 -17.99
CA ILE A 524 9.45 -4.70 -19.06
C ILE A 524 8.62 -5.97 -19.37
N PHE A 525 7.92 -6.52 -18.39
CA PHE A 525 6.99 -7.65 -18.59
C PHE A 525 5.71 -7.21 -19.32
N TRP A 526 5.07 -6.12 -18.87
CA TRP A 526 3.88 -5.54 -19.50
C TRP A 526 4.18 -5.01 -20.92
N LEU A 527 5.41 -4.60 -21.22
CA LEU A 527 5.84 -4.21 -22.57
C LEU A 527 5.66 -5.34 -23.58
N ILE A 528 5.92 -6.60 -23.18
CA ILE A 528 5.75 -7.77 -24.05
C ILE A 528 4.27 -7.92 -24.43
N PHE A 529 3.37 -7.83 -23.44
CA PHE A 529 1.93 -7.86 -23.67
C PHE A 529 1.43 -6.64 -24.46
N SER A 530 1.90 -5.43 -24.15
CA SER A 530 1.47 -4.22 -24.84
C SER A 530 1.83 -4.26 -26.34
N ILE A 531 3.06 -4.66 -26.69
CA ILE A 531 3.45 -4.83 -28.11
C ILE A 531 2.67 -5.99 -28.76
N MET A 532 2.37 -7.06 -28.03
CA MET A 532 1.53 -8.16 -28.54
C MET A 532 0.09 -7.72 -28.81
N GLY A 533 -0.51 -6.92 -27.93
CA GLY A 533 -1.83 -6.32 -28.12
C GLY A 533 -1.88 -5.32 -29.27
N VAL A 534 -0.84 -4.48 -29.42
CA VAL A 534 -0.68 -3.60 -30.60
C VAL A 534 -0.65 -4.42 -31.90
N ASN A 535 0.12 -5.52 -31.94
CA ASN A 535 0.18 -6.41 -33.11
C ASN A 535 -1.15 -7.15 -33.42
N LEU A 536 -2.05 -7.28 -32.43
CA LEU A 536 -3.35 -7.95 -32.56
C LEU A 536 -4.47 -6.99 -32.97
N PHE A 537 -4.50 -5.81 -32.35
CA PHE A 537 -5.70 -4.97 -32.22
C PHE A 537 -5.56 -3.53 -32.74
N ALA A 538 -4.35 -3.03 -33.02
CA ALA A 538 -4.15 -1.65 -33.47
C ALA A 538 -4.94 -1.36 -34.76
N GLY A 539 -5.68 -0.25 -34.78
CA GLY A 539 -6.53 0.15 -35.91
C GLY A 539 -7.82 -0.67 -36.09
N LYS A 540 -8.08 -1.69 -35.27
CA LYS A 540 -9.27 -2.56 -35.37
C LYS A 540 -10.42 -2.23 -34.42
N PHE A 541 -10.21 -1.34 -33.46
CA PHE A 541 -11.23 -0.93 -32.49
C PHE A 541 -12.17 0.18 -33.02
N TYR A 542 -11.94 0.66 -34.25
CA TYR A 542 -12.79 1.68 -34.84
C TYR A 542 -14.19 1.14 -35.21
N TYR A 543 -15.22 1.99 -35.15
CA TYR A 543 -16.58 1.63 -35.53
C TYR A 543 -17.39 2.81 -36.08
N CYS A 544 -18.34 2.53 -36.96
CA CYS A 544 -19.36 3.46 -37.42
C CYS A 544 -20.49 3.55 -36.36
N PHE A 545 -20.86 4.77 -35.99
CA PHE A 545 -21.77 5.10 -34.90
C PHE A 545 -22.81 6.13 -35.34
N ASN A 546 -24.05 5.98 -34.85
CA ASN A 546 -25.13 6.94 -35.03
C ASN A 546 -25.21 7.85 -33.79
N THR A 547 -24.94 9.15 -33.93
CA THR A 547 -24.99 10.10 -32.79
C THR A 547 -26.41 10.49 -32.38
N THR A 548 -27.43 10.09 -33.15
CA THR A 548 -28.84 10.41 -32.90
C THR A 548 -29.58 9.28 -32.16
N SER A 549 -29.19 8.01 -32.36
CA SER A 549 -29.68 6.86 -31.56
C SER A 549 -28.69 6.38 -30.49
N GLU A 550 -27.45 6.86 -30.50
CA GLU A 550 -26.33 6.42 -29.64
C GLU A 550 -25.91 4.95 -29.83
N GLU A 551 -26.16 4.38 -31.01
CA GLU A 551 -25.91 2.96 -31.35
C GLU A 551 -24.80 2.75 -32.39
N ARG A 552 -24.22 1.54 -32.42
CA ARG A 552 -23.30 1.09 -33.47
C ARG A 552 -24.10 0.58 -34.67
N PHE A 553 -23.71 0.95 -35.89
CA PHE A 553 -24.36 0.43 -37.11
C PHE A 553 -24.16 -1.10 -37.25
N PRO A 554 -25.18 -1.85 -37.70
CA PRO A 554 -25.04 -3.28 -37.98
C PRO A 554 -24.11 -3.52 -39.19
N PRO A 555 -23.40 -4.66 -39.22
CA PRO A 555 -22.45 -4.96 -40.30
C PRO A 555 -23.12 -5.17 -41.66
N ASP A 556 -24.41 -5.51 -41.68
CA ASP A 556 -25.21 -5.68 -42.89
C ASP A 556 -25.48 -4.36 -43.63
N GLU A 557 -25.49 -3.23 -42.91
CA GLU A 557 -25.60 -1.88 -43.49
C GLU A 557 -24.21 -1.27 -43.75
N VAL A 558 -23.27 -1.47 -42.82
CA VAL A 558 -21.92 -0.89 -42.88
C VAL A 558 -20.88 -1.97 -42.56
N ASN A 559 -20.35 -2.63 -43.58
CA ASN A 559 -19.28 -3.63 -43.38
C ASN A 559 -17.89 -2.97 -43.30
N ASN A 560 -17.67 -1.84 -43.98
CA ASN A 560 -16.37 -1.19 -44.12
C ASN A 560 -16.40 0.33 -43.82
N LYS A 561 -15.26 0.86 -43.39
CA LYS A 561 -15.00 2.30 -43.16
C LYS A 561 -15.34 3.19 -44.35
N THR A 562 -15.15 2.71 -45.58
CA THR A 562 -15.54 3.42 -46.82
C THR A 562 -17.05 3.66 -46.88
N GLN A 563 -17.86 2.62 -46.64
CA GLN A 563 -19.31 2.71 -46.59
C GLN A 563 -19.79 3.65 -45.47
N CYS A 564 -19.10 3.65 -44.33
CA CYS A 564 -19.37 4.64 -43.27
C CYS A 564 -19.12 6.08 -43.76
N TYR A 565 -18.05 6.35 -44.53
CA TYR A 565 -17.83 7.67 -45.13
C TYR A 565 -18.84 8.02 -46.23
N ASP A 566 -19.33 7.05 -47.01
CA ASP A 566 -20.39 7.27 -47.98
C ASP A 566 -21.71 7.69 -47.28
N LEU A 567 -22.03 7.08 -46.14
CA LEU A 567 -23.14 7.51 -45.27
C LEU A 567 -22.91 8.89 -44.63
N ILE A 568 -21.69 9.20 -44.18
CA ILE A 568 -21.32 10.54 -43.66
C ILE A 568 -21.49 11.61 -44.75
N ALA A 569 -21.22 11.29 -46.03
CA ALA A 569 -21.45 12.20 -47.14
C ALA A 569 -22.94 12.43 -47.45
N LEU A 570 -23.83 11.52 -47.04
CA LEU A 570 -25.29 11.60 -47.21
C LEU A 570 -26.00 12.25 -46.00
N HIS A 571 -25.60 11.89 -44.77
CA HIS A 571 -26.26 12.26 -43.51
C HIS A 571 -25.50 13.30 -42.68
N GLY A 572 -24.29 13.69 -43.09
CA GLY A 572 -23.51 14.73 -42.42
C GLY A 572 -23.06 14.34 -41.01
N ASP A 573 -23.37 15.19 -40.03
CA ASP A 573 -22.88 15.08 -38.65
C ASP A 573 -23.48 13.93 -37.82
N GLU A 574 -24.58 13.31 -38.29
CA GLU A 574 -25.35 12.25 -37.60
C GLU A 574 -24.62 10.90 -37.53
N VAL A 575 -23.70 10.64 -38.46
CA VAL A 575 -22.92 9.39 -38.55
C VAL A 575 -21.45 9.71 -38.30
N ARG A 576 -20.74 8.89 -37.52
CA ARG A 576 -19.33 9.11 -37.21
C ARG A 576 -18.54 7.80 -37.14
N TRP A 577 -17.38 7.77 -37.80
CA TRP A 577 -16.37 6.72 -37.63
C TRP A 577 -15.51 7.03 -36.41
N MET A 578 -15.78 6.37 -35.28
CA MET A 578 -15.19 6.63 -33.96
C MET A 578 -14.20 5.55 -33.54
N ASN A 579 -13.47 5.79 -32.44
CA ASN A 579 -12.49 4.88 -31.83
C ASN A 579 -12.60 5.00 -30.30
N PRO A 580 -12.63 3.89 -29.53
CA PRO A 580 -12.56 3.92 -28.07
C PRO A 580 -11.38 4.75 -27.56
N LYS A 581 -11.62 5.53 -26.49
CA LYS A 581 -10.61 6.43 -25.88
C LYS A 581 -9.41 5.68 -25.29
N ILE A 582 -9.57 4.39 -24.99
CA ILE A 582 -8.55 3.51 -24.43
C ILE A 582 -8.51 2.27 -25.33
N ASN A 583 -7.35 2.05 -25.98
CA ASN A 583 -7.21 1.08 -27.07
C ASN A 583 -5.77 0.55 -27.17
N PHE A 584 -5.45 -0.16 -28.27
CA PHE A 584 -4.12 -0.72 -28.54
C PHE A 584 -3.43 -0.09 -29.77
N ASP A 585 -3.81 1.11 -30.22
CA ASP A 585 -3.19 1.74 -31.42
C ASP A 585 -1.71 2.09 -31.22
N ASN A 586 -1.31 2.33 -29.97
CA ASN A 586 0.05 2.69 -29.59
C ASN A 586 0.45 1.95 -28.32
N VAL A 587 1.73 1.58 -28.17
CA VAL A 587 2.25 0.89 -26.97
C VAL A 587 1.92 1.62 -25.66
N GLY A 588 1.91 2.96 -25.67
CA GLY A 588 1.50 3.78 -24.52
C GLY A 588 0.01 3.66 -24.16
N MET A 589 -0.87 3.60 -25.16
CA MET A 589 -2.30 3.33 -24.93
C MET A 589 -2.53 1.88 -24.53
N GLY A 590 -1.79 0.94 -25.12
CA GLY A 590 -1.78 -0.47 -24.71
C GLY A 590 -1.38 -0.68 -23.25
N TYR A 591 -0.45 0.13 -22.72
CA TYR A 591 -0.15 0.13 -21.28
C TYR A 591 -1.34 0.58 -20.42
N LEU A 592 -2.09 1.61 -20.85
CA LEU A 592 -3.28 2.09 -20.14
C LEU A 592 -4.42 1.05 -20.19
N SER A 593 -4.62 0.44 -21.35
CA SER A 593 -5.56 -0.68 -21.55
C SER A 593 -5.22 -1.87 -20.67
N LEU A 594 -3.94 -2.27 -20.60
CA LEU A 594 -3.48 -3.35 -19.71
C LEU A 594 -3.58 -2.98 -18.23
N LEU A 595 -3.42 -1.70 -17.85
CA LEU A 595 -3.64 -1.25 -16.48
C LEU A 595 -5.11 -1.38 -16.06
N GLN A 596 -6.06 -1.05 -16.95
CA GLN A 596 -7.49 -1.25 -16.71
C GLN A 596 -7.87 -2.73 -16.58
N VAL A 597 -7.28 -3.60 -17.41
CA VAL A 597 -7.43 -5.06 -17.29
C VAL A 597 -6.81 -5.60 -16.00
N ALA A 598 -5.60 -5.16 -15.62
CA ALA A 598 -4.92 -5.64 -14.42
C ALA A 598 -5.60 -5.21 -13.10
N THR A 599 -6.40 -4.14 -13.13
CA THR A 599 -7.17 -3.60 -11.99
C THR A 599 -8.65 -4.03 -12.00
N PHE A 600 -9.08 -4.79 -13.01
CA PHE A 600 -10.47 -5.18 -13.24
C PHE A 600 -11.44 -3.98 -13.29
N LYS A 601 -11.08 -2.87 -13.94
CA LYS A 601 -11.96 -1.67 -14.04
C LYS A 601 -11.88 -1.06 -15.44
N GLY A 602 -13.01 -0.97 -16.14
CA GLY A 602 -13.07 -0.64 -17.58
C GLY A 602 -12.67 -1.77 -18.53
N TRP A 603 -12.15 -2.88 -17.98
CA TRP A 603 -11.64 -4.03 -18.73
C TRP A 603 -12.64 -4.68 -19.70
N MET A 604 -13.94 -4.64 -19.35
CA MET A 604 -15.04 -5.19 -20.14
C MET A 604 -15.14 -4.57 -21.55
N GLU A 605 -15.10 -3.23 -21.65
CA GLU A 605 -15.21 -2.48 -22.91
C GLU A 605 -14.04 -2.80 -23.86
N ILE A 606 -12.84 -2.91 -23.30
CA ILE A 606 -11.62 -3.29 -24.04
C ILE A 606 -11.76 -4.71 -24.58
N MET A 607 -12.30 -5.64 -23.78
CA MET A 607 -12.47 -7.04 -24.15
C MET A 607 -13.55 -7.23 -25.21
N TYR A 608 -14.68 -6.54 -25.10
CA TYR A 608 -15.71 -6.54 -26.16
C TYR A 608 -15.16 -5.95 -27.46
N SER A 609 -14.43 -4.85 -27.39
CA SER A 609 -13.79 -4.22 -28.56
C SER A 609 -12.75 -5.13 -29.22
N ALA A 610 -12.07 -5.99 -28.46
CA ALA A 610 -11.10 -6.96 -28.96
C ALA A 610 -11.74 -8.23 -29.55
N VAL A 611 -12.82 -8.72 -28.95
CA VAL A 611 -13.56 -9.91 -29.39
C VAL A 611 -14.46 -9.61 -30.59
N ASP A 612 -14.98 -8.39 -30.72
CA ASP A 612 -15.69 -7.96 -31.92
C ASP A 612 -14.75 -7.60 -33.12
N SER A 613 -13.42 -7.68 -32.94
CA SER A 613 -12.45 -7.10 -33.90
C SER A 613 -12.07 -8.00 -35.09
N ARG A 614 -12.33 -7.49 -36.31
CA ARG A 614 -12.06 -8.15 -37.61
C ARG A 614 -10.70 -7.75 -38.19
N GLN A 615 -10.63 -7.12 -39.37
CA GLN A 615 -9.40 -6.51 -39.89
C GLN A 615 -9.35 -4.98 -39.65
N VAL A 616 -8.30 -4.34 -40.13
CA VAL A 616 -8.16 -2.87 -40.07
C VAL A 616 -9.08 -2.26 -41.13
N GLU A 617 -9.86 -1.24 -40.76
CA GLU A 617 -10.87 -0.57 -41.60
C GLU A 617 -12.18 -1.36 -41.89
N ASP A 618 -12.36 -2.54 -41.31
CA ASP A 618 -13.67 -3.23 -41.22
C ASP A 618 -14.48 -2.71 -40.01
N GLN A 619 -15.81 -2.75 -40.11
CA GLN A 619 -16.72 -2.60 -38.95
C GLN A 619 -16.57 -3.81 -38.02
N PRO A 620 -16.57 -3.66 -36.68
CA PRO A 620 -16.60 -4.79 -35.74
C PRO A 620 -17.92 -5.57 -35.81
N VAL A 621 -17.85 -6.89 -35.57
CA VAL A 621 -19.00 -7.83 -35.62
C VAL A 621 -19.06 -8.59 -34.29
N TYR A 622 -20.27 -8.82 -33.77
CA TYR A 622 -20.47 -9.47 -32.47
C TYR A 622 -19.78 -10.84 -32.38
N GLU A 623 -18.79 -10.94 -31.48
CA GLU A 623 -18.02 -12.15 -31.16
C GLU A 623 -17.33 -12.91 -32.33
N ASP A 624 -17.06 -12.24 -33.45
CA ASP A 624 -16.32 -12.78 -34.61
C ASP A 624 -14.99 -13.44 -34.21
N ASN A 625 -14.28 -12.85 -33.24
CA ASN A 625 -12.96 -13.28 -32.78
C ASN A 625 -12.97 -13.75 -31.31
N LEU A 626 -13.96 -14.58 -30.96
CA LEU A 626 -14.24 -15.11 -29.61
C LEU A 626 -12.99 -15.53 -28.80
N TYR A 627 -12.00 -16.18 -29.43
CA TYR A 627 -10.81 -16.67 -28.73
C TYR A 627 -9.89 -15.56 -28.21
N MET A 628 -10.08 -14.29 -28.60
CA MET A 628 -9.32 -13.17 -28.05
C MET A 628 -9.53 -12.95 -26.54
N TYR A 629 -10.62 -13.47 -25.95
CA TYR A 629 -10.75 -13.55 -24.49
C TYR A 629 -9.54 -14.23 -23.81
N LEU A 630 -8.89 -15.20 -24.48
CA LEU A 630 -7.70 -15.90 -23.94
C LEU A 630 -6.49 -14.98 -23.77
N TYR A 631 -6.31 -13.96 -24.60
CA TYR A 631 -5.21 -12.97 -24.44
C TYR A 631 -5.31 -12.27 -23.08
N PHE A 632 -6.52 -11.89 -22.68
CA PHE A 632 -6.79 -11.21 -21.42
C PHE A 632 -6.68 -12.17 -20.22
N VAL A 633 -7.20 -13.41 -20.33
CA VAL A 633 -7.04 -14.45 -19.30
C VAL A 633 -5.56 -14.73 -19.03
N ILE A 634 -4.75 -14.90 -20.08
CA ILE A 634 -3.29 -15.11 -19.98
C ILE A 634 -2.62 -13.88 -19.35
N PHE A 635 -2.98 -12.66 -19.77
CA PHE A 635 -2.44 -11.43 -19.16
C PHE A 635 -2.85 -11.26 -17.70
N ILE A 636 -4.06 -11.64 -17.28
CA ILE A 636 -4.47 -11.53 -15.88
C ILE A 636 -3.67 -12.51 -15.00
N ILE A 637 -3.48 -13.75 -15.45
CA ILE A 637 -2.66 -14.75 -14.75
C ILE A 637 -1.20 -14.30 -14.65
N PHE A 638 -0.56 -13.96 -15.78
CA PHE A 638 0.88 -13.65 -15.81
C PHE A 638 1.21 -12.21 -15.44
N GLY A 639 0.44 -11.25 -15.95
CA GLY A 639 0.65 -9.81 -15.82
C GLY A 639 0.02 -9.16 -14.60
N SER A 640 -0.97 -9.77 -13.95
CA SER A 640 -1.52 -9.31 -12.66
C SER A 640 -1.20 -10.25 -11.50
N PHE A 641 -1.60 -11.52 -11.53
CA PHE A 641 -1.43 -12.41 -10.37
C PHE A 641 0.06 -12.66 -10.01
N PHE A 642 0.92 -12.99 -10.98
CA PHE A 642 2.36 -13.20 -10.70
C PHE A 642 3.14 -11.91 -10.40
N THR A 643 2.77 -10.77 -11.01
CA THR A 643 3.43 -9.47 -10.74
C THR A 643 3.05 -8.93 -9.35
N LEU A 644 1.80 -9.11 -8.93
CA LEU A 644 1.31 -8.74 -7.59
C LEU A 644 1.98 -9.60 -6.51
N ASN A 645 2.15 -10.92 -6.76
CA ASN A 645 2.96 -11.80 -5.90
C ASN A 645 4.40 -11.26 -5.72
N LEU A 646 5.11 -10.95 -6.81
CA LEU A 646 6.48 -10.39 -6.75
C LEU A 646 6.52 -9.04 -6.00
N PHE A 647 5.54 -8.18 -6.25
CA PHE A 647 5.45 -6.83 -5.66
C PHE A 647 5.22 -6.89 -4.14
N ILE A 648 4.24 -7.67 -3.68
CA ILE A 648 4.00 -7.88 -2.24
C ILE A 648 5.19 -8.60 -1.60
N GLY A 649 5.80 -9.57 -2.30
CA GLY A 649 7.02 -10.25 -1.89
C GLY A 649 8.13 -9.26 -1.49
N VAL A 650 8.61 -8.48 -2.46
CA VAL A 650 9.72 -7.53 -2.24
C VAL A 650 9.38 -6.42 -1.25
N ILE A 651 8.10 -6.03 -1.12
CA ILE A 651 7.66 -5.04 -0.12
C ILE A 651 7.72 -5.59 1.31
N ILE A 652 7.26 -6.82 1.55
CA ILE A 652 7.32 -7.43 2.89
C ILE A 652 8.77 -7.68 3.30
N ASP A 653 9.63 -8.18 2.40
CA ASP A 653 11.06 -8.32 2.66
C ASP A 653 11.71 -6.95 2.97
N ASN A 654 11.47 -5.92 2.16
CA ASN A 654 12.00 -4.57 2.44
C ASN A 654 11.55 -4.05 3.82
N PHE A 655 10.27 -4.20 4.19
CA PHE A 655 9.81 -3.78 5.52
C PHE A 655 10.38 -4.62 6.67
N ASN A 656 10.62 -5.92 6.47
CA ASN A 656 11.32 -6.76 7.44
C ASN A 656 12.79 -6.31 7.63
N GLN A 657 13.48 -5.98 6.52
CA GLN A 657 14.83 -5.42 6.56
C GLN A 657 14.89 -4.02 7.19
N GLN A 658 13.88 -3.16 6.97
CA GLN A 658 13.77 -1.88 7.67
C GLN A 658 13.56 -2.09 9.17
N LYS A 659 12.66 -3.00 9.56
CA LYS A 659 12.36 -3.31 10.97
C LYS A 659 13.57 -3.89 11.70
N SER A 660 14.36 -4.75 11.07
CA SER A 660 15.60 -5.28 11.69
C SER A 660 16.67 -4.18 11.85
N LYS A 661 16.89 -3.35 10.82
CA LYS A 661 17.84 -2.21 10.87
C LYS A 661 17.49 -1.17 11.94
N LEU A 662 16.20 -1.02 12.28
CA LEU A 662 15.72 -0.14 13.35
C LEU A 662 15.66 -0.82 14.74
N GLY A 663 16.37 -1.95 14.92
CA GLY A 663 16.46 -2.65 16.20
C GLY A 663 15.16 -3.36 16.61
N GLY A 664 14.40 -3.87 15.64
CA GLY A 664 13.15 -4.61 15.85
C GLY A 664 11.94 -3.75 16.22
N LYS A 665 12.12 -2.44 16.42
CA LYS A 665 11.05 -1.49 16.77
C LYS A 665 10.08 -1.28 15.61
N ASP A 666 8.80 -1.06 15.91
CA ASP A 666 7.79 -0.88 14.86
C ASP A 666 7.97 0.40 14.06
N LEU A 667 7.82 0.27 12.74
CA LEU A 667 8.19 1.26 11.74
C LEU A 667 7.21 2.45 11.65
N PHE A 668 5.91 2.22 11.82
CA PHE A 668 4.85 3.20 11.53
C PHE A 668 4.30 3.97 12.75
N MET A 669 4.96 3.91 13.91
CA MET A 669 4.50 4.57 15.15
C MET A 669 5.54 5.57 15.70
N THR A 670 5.06 6.71 16.21
CA THR A 670 5.89 7.69 16.96
C THR A 670 6.30 7.13 18.32
N GLU A 671 7.23 7.79 19.00
CA GLU A 671 7.71 7.34 20.31
C GLU A 671 6.62 7.42 21.40
N GLU A 672 5.72 8.40 21.31
CA GLU A 672 4.58 8.50 22.22
C GLU A 672 3.53 7.42 21.97
N GLN A 673 3.24 7.13 20.70
CA GLN A 673 2.35 6.02 20.33
C GLN A 673 2.92 4.67 20.80
N LYS A 674 4.25 4.50 20.76
CA LYS A 674 4.94 3.33 21.34
C LYS A 674 4.79 3.24 22.86
N LYS A 675 4.78 4.37 23.59
CA LYS A 675 4.48 4.38 25.04
C LYS A 675 3.02 3.95 25.29
N TYR A 676 2.06 4.48 24.53
CA TYR A 676 0.64 4.12 24.61
C TYR A 676 0.40 2.62 24.29
N TYR A 677 0.93 2.12 23.18
CA TYR A 677 0.86 0.71 22.77
C TYR A 677 1.39 -0.22 23.87
N ASN A 678 2.51 0.12 24.51
CA ASN A 678 3.08 -0.68 25.60
C ASN A 678 2.21 -0.66 26.88
N ALA A 679 1.55 0.46 27.20
CA ALA A 679 0.57 0.51 28.30
C ALA A 679 -0.67 -0.36 27.98
N MET A 680 -1.13 -0.30 26.73
CA MET A 680 -2.25 -1.09 26.21
C MET A 680 -1.96 -2.60 26.19
N LYS A 681 -0.73 -3.01 25.83
CA LYS A 681 -0.25 -4.40 25.92
C LYS A 681 -0.31 -4.93 27.35
N LYS A 682 0.12 -4.12 28.32
CA LYS A 682 0.03 -4.43 29.76
C LYS A 682 -1.41 -4.50 30.27
N LEU A 683 -2.37 -3.84 29.63
CA LEU A 683 -3.79 -3.96 29.96
C LEU A 683 -4.37 -5.31 29.50
N GLY A 684 -4.02 -5.76 28.28
CA GLY A 684 -4.42 -7.07 27.78
C GLY A 684 -3.81 -8.24 28.55
N SER A 685 -2.55 -8.12 28.98
CA SER A 685 -1.85 -9.14 29.78
C SER A 685 -2.08 -9.03 31.29
N LYS A 686 -3.11 -8.30 31.75
CA LYS A 686 -3.34 -8.06 33.18
C LYS A 686 -3.93 -9.30 33.87
N LYS A 687 -3.32 -9.73 34.97
CA LYS A 687 -3.84 -10.82 35.82
C LYS A 687 -5.31 -10.57 36.22
N PRO A 688 -6.15 -11.61 36.34
CA PRO A 688 -7.56 -11.46 36.71
C PRO A 688 -7.72 -10.71 38.02
N GLN A 689 -8.78 -9.90 38.11
CA GLN A 689 -9.10 -9.16 39.35
C GLN A 689 -9.49 -10.14 40.45
N LYS A 690 -9.20 -9.81 41.71
CA LYS A 690 -9.70 -10.59 42.86
C LYS A 690 -11.24 -10.62 42.82
N PRO A 691 -11.89 -11.75 43.16
CA PRO A 691 -13.34 -11.83 43.20
C PRO A 691 -13.91 -10.81 44.20
N VAL A 692 -15.07 -10.25 43.87
CA VAL A 692 -15.77 -9.27 44.71
C VAL A 692 -16.21 -9.95 46.02
N PRO A 693 -16.01 -9.32 47.20
CA PRO A 693 -16.47 -9.90 48.46
C PRO A 693 -18.01 -9.94 48.50
N ARG A 694 -18.56 -11.11 48.84
CA ARG A 694 -20.02 -11.33 49.00
C ARG A 694 -20.59 -10.37 50.05
N PRO A 695 -21.69 -9.65 49.78
CA PRO A 695 -22.28 -8.72 50.72
C PRO A 695 -22.90 -9.45 51.94
N GLN A 696 -22.78 -8.84 53.13
CA GLN A 696 -23.23 -9.42 54.40
C GLN A 696 -24.77 -9.49 54.55
N ASN A 697 -25.51 -8.62 53.86
CA ASN A 697 -26.97 -8.55 53.95
C ASN A 697 -27.60 -9.76 53.26
N CYS A 698 -28.37 -10.60 53.98
CA CYS A 698 -28.93 -11.86 53.46
C CYS A 698 -29.62 -11.72 52.09
N LEU A 699 -30.55 -10.77 51.94
CA LEU A 699 -31.24 -10.52 50.67
C LEU A 699 -30.30 -10.14 49.52
N GLN A 700 -29.27 -9.30 49.80
CA GLN A 700 -28.30 -8.91 48.78
C GLN A 700 -27.31 -10.04 48.48
N GLY A 701 -26.97 -10.87 49.46
CA GLY A 701 -26.19 -12.09 49.29
C GLY A 701 -26.89 -13.05 48.33
N LEU A 702 -28.20 -13.26 48.49
CA LEU A 702 -29.00 -14.10 47.60
C LEU A 702 -29.04 -13.56 46.16
N VAL A 703 -29.20 -12.24 45.97
CA VAL A 703 -29.12 -11.62 44.62
C VAL A 703 -27.71 -11.70 44.04
N TYR A 704 -26.67 -11.54 44.87
CA TYR A 704 -25.28 -11.72 44.45
C TYR A 704 -25.01 -13.16 44.00
N ASP A 705 -25.47 -14.16 44.75
CA ASP A 705 -25.30 -15.59 44.43
C ASP A 705 -26.10 -16.00 43.17
N LEU A 706 -27.21 -15.32 42.88
CA LEU A 706 -27.96 -15.49 41.63
C LEU A 706 -27.21 -14.88 40.44
N VAL A 707 -26.80 -13.62 40.54
CA VAL A 707 -26.14 -12.87 39.46
C VAL A 707 -24.75 -13.42 39.12
N THR A 708 -24.04 -14.02 40.09
CA THR A 708 -22.70 -14.58 39.91
C THR A 708 -22.72 -16.01 39.31
N LYS A 709 -23.89 -16.68 39.27
CA LYS A 709 -24.00 -18.00 38.63
C LYS A 709 -23.92 -17.88 37.11
N GLN A 710 -23.09 -18.72 36.49
CA GLN A 710 -22.95 -18.81 35.02
C GLN A 710 -24.28 -19.00 34.29
N PHE A 711 -25.25 -19.69 34.89
CA PHE A 711 -26.62 -19.82 34.38
C PHE A 711 -27.28 -18.46 34.09
N PHE A 712 -27.09 -17.45 34.95
CA PHE A 712 -27.67 -16.11 34.77
C PHE A 712 -27.09 -15.41 33.53
N ASP A 713 -25.75 -15.37 33.39
CA ASP A 713 -25.11 -14.78 32.20
C ASP A 713 -25.43 -15.58 30.92
N ILE A 714 -25.67 -16.90 30.98
CA ILE A 714 -26.19 -17.70 29.85
C ILE A 714 -27.62 -17.29 29.47
N CYS A 715 -28.54 -17.16 30.44
CA CYS A 715 -29.91 -16.70 30.17
C CYS A 715 -29.93 -15.32 29.49
N ILE A 716 -29.09 -14.38 29.97
CA ILE A 716 -28.94 -13.06 29.34
C ILE A 716 -28.39 -13.17 27.91
N MET A 717 -27.42 -14.05 27.66
CA MET A 717 -26.90 -14.30 26.31
C MET A 717 -28.01 -14.75 25.35
N ILE A 718 -28.89 -15.66 25.80
CA ILE A 718 -30.04 -16.14 25.03
C ILE A 718 -31.01 -14.98 24.73
N PHE A 719 -31.32 -14.12 25.71
CA PHE A 719 -32.17 -12.95 25.47
C PHE A 719 -31.55 -11.93 24.49
N ILE A 720 -30.23 -11.77 24.47
CA ILE A 720 -29.54 -10.93 23.46
C ILE A 720 -29.67 -11.55 22.06
N CYS A 721 -29.46 -12.87 21.92
CA CYS A 721 -29.65 -13.57 20.64
C CYS A 721 -31.11 -13.48 20.15
N LEU A 722 -32.10 -13.61 21.04
CA LEU A 722 -33.51 -13.42 20.70
C LEU A 722 -33.80 -11.97 20.29
N ASN A 723 -33.27 -10.97 20.98
CA ASN A 723 -33.48 -9.57 20.57
C ASN A 723 -32.81 -9.27 19.21
N MET A 724 -31.64 -9.85 18.92
CA MET A 724 -31.01 -9.79 17.61
C MET A 724 -31.93 -10.37 16.51
N ILE A 725 -32.50 -11.56 16.72
CA ILE A 725 -33.46 -12.17 15.79
C ILE A 725 -34.66 -11.24 15.56
N THR A 726 -35.20 -10.60 16.61
CA THR A 726 -36.32 -9.67 16.42
C THR A 726 -35.98 -8.40 15.62
N MET A 727 -34.71 -7.98 15.59
CA MET A 727 -34.25 -6.90 14.70
C MET A 727 -34.04 -7.38 13.25
N MET A 728 -33.95 -8.69 13.00
CA MET A 728 -33.84 -9.29 11.66
C MET A 728 -35.21 -9.55 11.00
N VAL A 729 -36.31 -9.37 11.74
CA VAL A 729 -37.69 -9.53 11.24
C VAL A 729 -38.28 -8.20 10.72
N GLU A 730 -37.69 -7.06 11.08
CA GLU A 730 -38.11 -5.74 10.60
C GLU A 730 -37.92 -5.63 9.09
N SER A 731 -38.94 -5.16 8.39
CA SER A 731 -38.96 -4.96 6.93
C SER A 731 -39.68 -3.67 6.54
N ASP A 732 -39.40 -3.14 5.34
CA ASP A 732 -39.79 -1.77 4.94
C ASP A 732 -41.33 -1.62 4.79
N ASP A 733 -41.99 -2.60 4.17
CA ASP A 733 -43.46 -2.66 3.97
C ASP A 733 -44.16 -3.61 4.97
N GLN A 734 -43.71 -3.65 6.23
CA GLN A 734 -44.34 -4.47 7.28
C GLN A 734 -45.75 -3.95 7.68
N SER A 735 -46.64 -4.83 8.13
CA SER A 735 -47.98 -4.41 8.54
C SER A 735 -47.98 -3.61 9.86
N VAL A 736 -49.01 -2.78 10.09
CA VAL A 736 -49.15 -2.02 11.34
C VAL A 736 -49.21 -2.95 12.56
N GLU A 737 -49.91 -4.08 12.44
CA GLU A 737 -49.94 -5.13 13.47
C GLU A 737 -48.54 -5.69 13.76
N GLN A 738 -47.68 -5.84 12.74
CA GLN A 738 -46.30 -6.27 12.91
C GLN A 738 -45.44 -5.19 13.59
N GLU A 739 -45.53 -3.91 13.20
CA GLU A 739 -44.77 -2.85 13.90
C GLU A 739 -45.20 -2.72 15.36
N GLU A 740 -46.50 -2.81 15.67
CA GLU A 740 -47.00 -2.85 17.06
C GLU A 740 -46.44 -4.06 17.83
N ILE A 741 -46.53 -5.28 17.28
CA ILE A 741 -46.00 -6.49 17.92
C ILE A 741 -44.49 -6.37 18.16
N LEU A 742 -43.72 -5.90 17.18
CA LEU A 742 -42.27 -5.70 17.32
C LEU A 742 -41.93 -4.57 18.30
N MET A 743 -42.77 -3.53 18.42
CA MET A 743 -42.64 -2.49 19.44
C MET A 743 -42.84 -3.07 20.86
N TYR A 744 -43.92 -3.83 21.10
CA TYR A 744 -44.17 -4.46 22.41
C TYR A 744 -43.06 -5.45 22.79
N ILE A 745 -42.57 -6.24 21.82
CA ILE A 745 -41.45 -7.16 22.06
C ILE A 745 -40.15 -6.40 22.37
N ASN A 746 -39.85 -5.30 21.67
CA ASN A 746 -38.70 -4.45 21.99
C ASN A 746 -38.79 -3.81 23.38
N LEU A 747 -39.98 -3.38 23.81
CA LEU A 747 -40.25 -2.89 25.17
C LEU A 747 -39.93 -3.98 26.22
N VAL A 748 -40.37 -5.22 26.01
CA VAL A 748 -40.07 -6.35 26.91
C VAL A 748 -38.56 -6.60 27.01
N PHE A 749 -37.81 -6.58 25.90
CA PHE A 749 -36.34 -6.71 25.97
C PHE A 749 -35.66 -5.55 26.73
N ILE A 750 -36.13 -4.32 26.55
CA ILE A 750 -35.61 -3.16 27.29
C ILE A 750 -35.85 -3.34 28.79
N LEU A 751 -37.04 -3.81 29.20
CA LEU A 751 -37.33 -4.12 30.60
C LEU A 751 -36.43 -5.24 31.14
N ILE A 752 -36.20 -6.32 30.39
CA ILE A 752 -35.31 -7.43 30.79
C ILE A 752 -33.87 -6.93 31.02
N PHE A 753 -33.30 -6.18 30.08
CA PHE A 753 -31.92 -5.65 30.23
C PHE A 753 -31.82 -4.57 31.30
N THR A 754 -32.89 -3.79 31.53
CA THR A 754 -32.95 -2.82 32.64
C THR A 754 -32.98 -3.53 34.00
N CYS A 755 -33.80 -4.58 34.15
CA CYS A 755 -33.82 -5.42 35.34
C CYS A 755 -32.48 -6.13 35.58
N GLU A 756 -31.84 -6.68 34.54
CA GLU A 756 -30.48 -7.25 34.62
C GLU A 756 -29.48 -6.22 35.16
N CYS A 757 -29.49 -5.01 34.60
CA CYS A 757 -28.60 -3.92 34.98
C CYS A 757 -28.82 -3.51 36.45
N ILE A 758 -30.07 -3.32 36.87
CA ILE A 758 -30.43 -2.99 38.26
C ILE A 758 -30.01 -4.10 39.22
N LEU A 759 -30.23 -5.38 38.88
CA LEU A 759 -29.81 -6.52 39.72
C LEU A 759 -28.28 -6.59 39.84
N LYS A 760 -27.53 -6.39 38.75
CA LYS A 760 -26.05 -6.36 38.75
C LYS A 760 -25.51 -5.18 39.57
N ILE A 761 -26.11 -3.99 39.47
CA ILE A 761 -25.75 -2.81 40.28
C ILE A 761 -26.07 -3.06 41.78
N PHE A 762 -27.25 -3.59 42.10
CA PHE A 762 -27.65 -3.89 43.47
C PHE A 762 -26.75 -4.94 44.13
N ALA A 763 -26.39 -6.00 43.40
CA ALA A 763 -25.47 -7.03 43.87
C ALA A 763 -24.06 -6.49 44.13
N LEU A 764 -23.43 -5.89 43.11
CA LEU A 764 -22.00 -5.56 43.08
C LEU A 764 -21.65 -4.18 43.69
N ARG A 765 -22.65 -3.30 43.85
CA ARG A 765 -22.46 -1.91 44.30
C ARG A 765 -21.42 -1.20 43.42
N HIS A 766 -20.50 -0.44 44.03
CA HIS A 766 -19.39 0.25 43.34
C HIS A 766 -18.51 -0.68 42.47
N HIS A 767 -18.41 -1.98 42.78
CA HIS A 767 -17.60 -2.91 41.98
C HIS A 767 -18.17 -3.15 40.57
N TYR A 768 -19.45 -2.83 40.35
CA TYR A 768 -20.07 -2.88 39.02
C TYR A 768 -19.26 -2.05 38.01
N PHE A 769 -18.91 -0.82 38.37
CA PHE A 769 -18.24 0.16 37.49
C PHE A 769 -16.73 -0.08 37.29
N TYR A 770 -16.11 -1.01 38.03
CA TYR A 770 -14.70 -1.40 37.80
C TYR A 770 -14.52 -2.32 36.57
N THR A 771 -15.61 -2.88 36.04
CA THR A 771 -15.57 -3.78 34.88
C THR A 771 -16.08 -3.04 33.64
N GLY A 772 -15.19 -2.79 32.66
CA GLY A 772 -15.55 -2.04 31.45
C GLY A 772 -16.75 -2.60 30.67
N TRP A 773 -16.93 -3.92 30.64
CA TRP A 773 -18.11 -4.56 30.05
C TRP A 773 -19.43 -4.21 30.76
N ASN A 774 -19.41 -4.07 32.09
CA ASN A 774 -20.59 -3.63 32.83
C ASN A 774 -20.88 -2.13 32.60
N VAL A 775 -19.83 -1.31 32.46
CA VAL A 775 -19.98 0.12 32.10
C VAL A 775 -20.56 0.27 30.69
N PHE A 776 -20.13 -0.58 29.74
CA PHE A 776 -20.72 -0.65 28.40
C PHE A 776 -22.20 -1.08 28.45
N ASP A 777 -22.52 -2.17 29.16
CA ASP A 777 -23.89 -2.65 29.36
C ASP A 777 -24.81 -1.54 29.93
N PHE A 778 -24.34 -0.79 30.92
CA PHE A 778 -25.05 0.35 31.52
C PHE A 778 -25.34 1.47 30.53
N VAL A 779 -24.36 1.86 29.70
CA VAL A 779 -24.54 2.89 28.66
C VAL A 779 -25.53 2.42 27.60
N VAL A 780 -25.47 1.15 27.17
CA VAL A 780 -26.41 0.57 26.21
C VAL A 780 -27.85 0.53 26.75
N VAL A 781 -28.03 0.26 28.05
CA VAL A 781 -29.35 0.32 28.71
C VAL A 781 -29.87 1.76 28.78
N ILE A 782 -29.04 2.74 29.17
CA ILE A 782 -29.44 4.16 29.19
C ILE A 782 -29.85 4.63 27.79
N LEU A 783 -29.03 4.37 26.76
CA LEU A 783 -29.34 4.75 25.38
C LEU A 783 -30.60 4.05 24.85
N SER A 784 -30.89 2.82 25.31
CA SER A 784 -32.12 2.11 24.97
C SER A 784 -33.37 2.72 25.61
N ILE A 785 -33.28 3.23 26.84
CA ILE A 785 -34.37 3.92 27.53
C ILE A 785 -34.59 5.32 26.94
N VAL A 786 -33.51 6.07 26.70
CA VAL A 786 -33.57 7.39 26.05
C VAL A 786 -34.15 7.27 24.64
N GLY A 787 -33.75 6.28 23.85
CA GLY A 787 -34.27 6.06 22.50
C GLY A 787 -35.77 5.75 22.43
N MET A 788 -36.36 5.22 23.52
CA MET A 788 -37.81 5.04 23.65
C MET A 788 -38.50 6.38 23.92
N PHE A 789 -38.18 7.05 25.03
CA PHE A 789 -38.83 8.33 25.38
C PHE A 789 -38.62 9.44 24.33
N LEU A 790 -37.52 9.36 23.57
CA LEU A 790 -37.22 10.31 22.51
C LEU A 790 -38.03 10.03 21.22
N ALA A 791 -38.58 8.83 21.04
CA ALA A 791 -39.54 8.53 19.96
C ALA A 791 -40.85 9.30 20.20
N ASP A 792 -41.50 9.07 21.36
CA ASP A 792 -42.74 9.73 21.78
C ASP A 792 -42.61 11.26 21.75
N LEU A 793 -41.43 11.78 22.09
CA LEU A 793 -41.14 13.21 22.05
C LEU A 793 -41.00 13.74 20.61
N ILE A 794 -40.38 13.00 19.70
CA ILE A 794 -40.18 13.40 18.30
C ILE A 794 -41.48 13.35 17.50
N GLU A 795 -42.36 12.38 17.78
CA GLU A 795 -43.71 12.34 17.18
C GLU A 795 -44.53 13.57 17.61
N LYS A 796 -44.41 13.97 18.88
CA LYS A 796 -45.11 15.15 19.43
C LYS A 796 -44.52 16.49 19.00
N TYR A 797 -43.23 16.55 18.69
CA TYR A 797 -42.51 17.75 18.28
C TYR A 797 -41.78 17.49 16.96
N PHE A 798 -42.45 17.78 15.82
CA PHE A 798 -41.99 17.59 14.44
C PHE A 798 -40.48 17.80 14.20
N VAL A 799 -39.70 16.72 14.37
CA VAL A 799 -38.25 16.66 14.14
C VAL A 799 -37.98 15.72 12.95
N SER A 800 -36.87 15.93 12.23
CA SER A 800 -36.63 15.25 10.96
C SER A 800 -36.58 13.72 11.11
N PRO A 801 -37.25 12.94 10.23
CA PRO A 801 -37.21 11.47 10.24
C PRO A 801 -35.80 10.87 10.16
N THR A 802 -34.82 11.63 9.66
CA THR A 802 -33.39 11.28 9.68
C THR A 802 -32.83 11.14 11.09
N LEU A 803 -33.19 12.02 12.04
CA LEU A 803 -32.73 11.93 13.43
C LEU A 803 -33.33 10.69 14.10
N PHE A 804 -34.62 10.44 13.87
CA PHE A 804 -35.33 9.26 14.36
C PHE A 804 -34.67 7.94 13.92
N ARG A 805 -34.25 7.83 12.65
CA ARG A 805 -33.47 6.68 12.16
C ARG A 805 -32.13 6.53 12.92
N VAL A 806 -31.39 7.62 13.14
CA VAL A 806 -30.12 7.59 13.90
C VAL A 806 -30.33 7.23 15.38
N ILE A 807 -31.44 7.64 16.00
CA ILE A 807 -31.79 7.24 17.37
C ILE A 807 -32.15 5.74 17.42
N ARG A 808 -32.95 5.24 16.46
CA ARG A 808 -33.25 3.80 16.33
C ARG A 808 -31.98 2.95 16.18
N LEU A 809 -30.87 3.46 15.61
CA LEU A 809 -29.59 2.72 15.55
C LEU A 809 -28.99 2.38 16.93
N ALA A 810 -29.28 3.13 18.00
CA ALA A 810 -28.68 2.90 19.32
C ALA A 810 -28.98 1.49 19.89
N ARG A 811 -30.08 0.86 19.47
CA ARG A 811 -30.45 -0.52 19.87
C ARG A 811 -29.42 -1.57 19.42
N ILE A 812 -28.66 -1.31 18.36
CA ILE A 812 -27.61 -2.23 17.85
C ILE A 812 -26.51 -2.45 18.89
N GLY A 813 -26.29 -1.48 19.80
CA GLY A 813 -25.39 -1.63 20.96
C GLY A 813 -25.70 -2.83 21.85
N ARG A 814 -26.95 -3.32 21.86
CA ARG A 814 -27.35 -4.55 22.58
C ARG A 814 -26.72 -5.81 21.97
N VAL A 815 -26.63 -5.87 20.64
CA VAL A 815 -26.04 -7.02 19.92
C VAL A 815 -24.54 -7.09 20.15
N LEU A 816 -23.86 -5.93 20.26
CA LEU A 816 -22.43 -5.86 20.60
C LEU A 816 -22.10 -6.49 21.97
N ARG A 817 -23.07 -6.67 22.87
CA ARG A 817 -22.87 -7.37 24.15
C ARG A 817 -22.45 -8.84 23.95
N LEU A 818 -22.79 -9.48 22.84
CA LEU A 818 -22.38 -10.86 22.51
C LEU A 818 -20.84 -11.02 22.49
N ILE A 819 -20.10 -9.96 22.16
CA ILE A 819 -18.63 -9.94 22.10
C ILE A 819 -18.00 -10.27 23.47
N ARG A 820 -18.70 -9.99 24.59
CA ARG A 820 -18.28 -10.35 25.95
C ARG A 820 -18.04 -11.86 26.12
N GLY A 821 -18.87 -12.69 25.49
CA GLY A 821 -18.78 -14.15 25.55
C GLY A 821 -17.79 -14.76 24.54
N ALA A 822 -17.64 -14.15 23.36
CA ALA A 822 -16.85 -14.68 22.27
C ALA A 822 -15.33 -14.44 22.43
N LYS A 823 -14.63 -15.33 23.18
CA LYS A 823 -13.17 -15.27 23.43
C LYS A 823 -12.35 -14.99 22.15
N GLY A 824 -12.63 -15.70 21.06
CA GLY A 824 -11.93 -15.53 19.77
C GLY A 824 -12.14 -14.16 19.13
N ILE A 825 -13.40 -13.72 18.98
CA ILE A 825 -13.74 -12.39 18.43
C ILE A 825 -13.10 -11.28 19.27
N ARG A 826 -13.11 -11.41 20.59
CA ARG A 826 -12.46 -10.46 21.51
C ARG A 826 -10.94 -10.36 21.29
N THR A 827 -10.26 -11.47 21.00
CA THR A 827 -8.82 -11.47 20.66
C THR A 827 -8.56 -10.75 19.34
N LEU A 828 -9.37 -11.00 18.30
CA LEU A 828 -9.25 -10.33 17.00
C LEU A 828 -9.52 -8.81 17.11
N LEU A 829 -10.56 -8.40 17.84
CA LEU A 829 -10.86 -6.99 18.10
C LEU A 829 -9.77 -6.30 18.93
N PHE A 830 -9.14 -7.02 19.87
CA PHE A 830 -7.99 -6.49 20.61
C PHE A 830 -6.77 -6.28 19.69
N ALA A 831 -6.51 -7.19 18.76
CA ALA A 831 -5.46 -7.03 17.75
C ALA A 831 -5.73 -5.86 16.78
N LEU A 832 -6.99 -5.64 16.39
CA LEU A 832 -7.41 -4.48 15.59
C LEU A 832 -7.23 -3.16 16.37
N MET A 833 -7.64 -3.13 17.63
CA MET A 833 -7.47 -1.95 18.50
C MET A 833 -5.97 -1.63 18.68
N MET A 834 -5.11 -2.66 18.70
CA MET A 834 -3.65 -2.54 18.83
C MET A 834 -2.95 -1.96 17.60
N SER A 835 -3.47 -2.21 16.38
CA SER A 835 -2.91 -1.65 15.15
C SER A 835 -3.39 -0.24 14.83
N LEU A 836 -4.48 0.21 15.49
CA LEU A 836 -5.11 1.52 15.28
C LEU A 836 -4.13 2.71 15.32
N PRO A 837 -3.15 2.83 16.24
CA PRO A 837 -2.22 3.97 16.25
C PRO A 837 -1.33 4.05 14.99
N ALA A 838 -0.92 2.91 14.44
CA ALA A 838 -0.16 2.84 13.19
C ALA A 838 -1.06 3.11 11.97
N LEU A 839 -2.25 2.52 11.96
CA LEU A 839 -3.24 2.72 10.90
C LEU A 839 -3.70 4.20 10.82
N PHE A 840 -3.81 4.88 11.96
CA PHE A 840 -4.14 6.31 12.03
C PHE A 840 -3.10 7.18 11.31
N ASN A 841 -1.80 6.93 11.53
CA ASN A 841 -0.74 7.68 10.84
C ASN A 841 -0.79 7.50 9.31
N ILE A 842 -1.04 6.27 8.85
CA ILE A 842 -1.19 5.93 7.43
C ILE A 842 -2.46 6.59 6.87
N GLY A 843 -3.57 6.53 7.61
CA GLY A 843 -4.85 7.16 7.25
C GLY A 843 -4.77 8.69 7.18
N LEU A 844 -3.98 9.33 8.03
CA LEU A 844 -3.74 10.78 8.00
C LEU A 844 -2.95 11.19 6.75
N LEU A 845 -1.92 10.42 6.38
CA LEU A 845 -1.18 10.59 5.13
C LEU A 845 -2.08 10.37 3.90
N LEU A 846 -2.91 9.32 3.91
CA LEU A 846 -3.86 9.03 2.83
C LEU A 846 -4.90 10.15 2.69
N PHE A 847 -5.45 10.65 3.80
CA PHE A 847 -6.37 11.77 3.82
C PHE A 847 -5.75 13.04 3.24
N LEU A 848 -4.47 13.34 3.56
CA LEU A 848 -3.76 14.48 2.96
C LEU A 848 -3.59 14.33 1.45
N ILE A 849 -3.25 13.13 0.97
CA ILE A 849 -3.13 12.82 -0.46
C ILE A 849 -4.49 12.97 -1.17
N MET A 850 -5.56 12.43 -0.57
CA MET A 850 -6.93 12.59 -1.08
C MET A 850 -7.33 14.07 -1.15
N PHE A 851 -7.07 14.85 -0.09
CA PHE A 851 -7.37 16.28 -0.06
C PHE A 851 -6.67 17.04 -1.20
N ILE A 852 -5.37 16.79 -1.42
CA ILE A 852 -4.61 17.42 -2.51
C ILE A 852 -5.20 17.07 -3.88
N PHE A 853 -5.51 15.79 -4.13
CA PHE A 853 -6.12 15.38 -5.39
C PHE A 853 -7.56 15.91 -5.58
N SER A 854 -8.34 16.07 -4.50
CA SER A 854 -9.65 16.72 -4.56
C SER A 854 -9.55 18.19 -4.96
N ILE A 855 -8.62 18.96 -4.37
CA ILE A 855 -8.42 20.37 -4.78
C ILE A 855 -7.95 20.46 -6.24
N PHE A 856 -7.01 19.60 -6.68
CA PHE A 856 -6.64 19.56 -8.10
C PHE A 856 -7.84 19.22 -9.00
N GLY A 857 -8.66 18.25 -8.61
CA GLY A 857 -9.87 17.86 -9.35
C GLY A 857 -10.97 18.91 -9.40
N MET A 858 -11.06 19.79 -8.39
CA MET A 858 -11.95 20.96 -8.38
C MET A 858 -11.45 22.13 -9.24
N SER A 859 -10.14 22.16 -9.55
CA SER A 859 -9.47 23.29 -10.21
C SER A 859 -9.31 23.19 -11.74
N ASN A 860 -9.71 22.06 -12.33
CA ASN A 860 -9.66 21.79 -13.78
C ASN A 860 -11.05 21.93 -14.42
#